data_AF-A0A1X0NZ28-F1
#
_entry.id   AF-A0A1X0NZ28-F1
#
_cell.length_a   1.000
_cell.length_b   1.000
_cell.length_c   1.000
_cell.angle_alpha   90.00
_cell.angle_beta   90.00
_cell.angle_gamma   90.00
#
_symmetry.space_group_name_H-M   'P 1'
#
loop_
_entity.id
_entity.type
_entity.pdbx_description
1 polymer ?
#
loop_
_entity_poly.entity_id
_entity_poly.type
_entity_poly.pdbx_seq_one_letter_code
_entity_poly.pdbx_strand_id
1 'polypeptide(L)'
;MRRICSESSLLIRTAVVIPVRLWRRTPSPDRTRDEEIQDRQNGFIWSEKHIFRPHQHFTYDPCSWSRPLEEKVKAKKKLSIIERLKALEERQAEAIRINEKKDNEDEHVDYSSDADYFYSEKDSATAAPPPLQGLLERLNELNTLLTAPRHAGYSLRKLEKFQKEYREVLLLVFDRVQVAVVDETMTFDALLYSWFFLLQGAQQLLEVLTGEQNGEEQLIDAILKMRSALEKLLIDARKRIDTPLKESIVLESWIELFDVITHPFTRHSSKLEGEKTKLLLRKDDISYLQENVYQEIMNALIERMITNDASNFQTELLDPQHLQVLLHCMIRYDPLKNNNNNNNNNNNNNNNNNNNEKHLQRVALLTKKVVEGIFTSVKGVVAPPASQSIRLALLGKTTQSVVVNTDEVNESDKPRAIVLDACGPPSGVRDPVTAADDAIYSTRACLYLLQLTKYATFNTRIKAVDSADKLLLLLSHTPNYDLSTCDTINFVCELLGDSFFLKDDNNADDRFLRILLLLSRLQLLMCNDRTTLCRLFYSMCDITPPESSSPSVYREWKRLHGLIMHQLLYTLRTEELSNYYTHISYSSTNTTNTTTNNNSGEITWEEHLISGEYSGSIPISLWRDACERHFNGTTKPSLSCAQALLQLRSRCRPNHEVPTVTLKNSSFSASTLDFDSVCFLVRLLNIMSNDLINVDELIMDVNAVGWDIALNFAVDDEPLLELLQSARLCVKERQDAGSIVTTFT
;
A
#
# COMPACT_ATOMS: atom_id res chain seq x y z
N MET A 1 14.95 -79.25 53.74
CA MET A 1 16.15 -78.41 53.98
C MET A 1 16.22 -77.37 52.86
N ARG A 2 16.21 -76.05 53.01
CA ARG A 2 16.23 -75.14 54.15
C ARG A 2 15.33 -73.95 53.75
N ARG A 3 14.32 -73.65 54.58
CA ARG A 3 13.82 -72.28 54.77
C ARG A 3 14.84 -71.53 55.65
N ILE A 4 14.74 -70.21 55.63
CA ILE A 4 15.42 -69.23 56.52
C ILE A 4 16.82 -68.84 56.02
N CYS A 5 16.89 -67.78 55.22
CA CYS A 5 17.78 -66.64 55.48
C CYS A 5 17.53 -65.46 54.53
N SER A 6 17.35 -64.29 55.14
CA SER A 6 17.58 -62.94 54.62
C SER A 6 16.42 -62.13 54.01
N GLU A 7 15.25 -62.17 54.66
CA GLU A 7 14.35 -60.99 54.75
C GLU A 7 15.07 -59.72 55.27
N SER A 8 16.28 -59.87 55.83
CA SER A 8 17.20 -58.81 56.23
C SER A 8 17.75 -57.97 55.06
N SER A 9 17.75 -58.47 53.81
CA SER A 9 18.26 -57.74 52.65
C SER A 9 17.25 -56.73 52.07
N LEU A 10 15.95 -56.99 52.27
CA LEU A 10 14.86 -56.12 51.84
C LEU A 10 14.69 -54.93 52.79
N LEU A 11 14.81 -55.16 54.11
CA LEU A 11 14.74 -54.09 55.11
C LEU A 11 15.89 -53.07 54.97
N ILE A 12 17.11 -53.52 54.67
CA ILE A 12 18.27 -52.63 54.44
C ILE A 12 18.10 -51.82 53.13
N ARG A 13 17.50 -52.41 52.08
CA ARG A 13 17.21 -51.67 50.83
C ARG A 13 16.12 -50.61 51.02
N THR A 14 15.07 -50.87 51.81
CA THR A 14 14.09 -49.84 52.17
C THR A 14 14.69 -48.76 53.07
N ALA A 15 15.59 -49.10 53.99
CA ALA A 15 16.23 -48.14 54.89
C ALA A 15 17.26 -47.22 54.20
N VAL A 16 17.81 -47.60 53.04
CA VAL A 16 18.76 -46.77 52.26
C VAL A 16 18.09 -46.03 51.09
N VAL A 17 16.99 -46.54 50.53
CA VAL A 17 16.27 -45.85 49.42
C VAL A 17 15.41 -44.69 49.91
N ILE A 18 14.89 -44.73 51.14
CA ILE A 18 14.17 -43.61 51.76
C ILE A 18 15.09 -42.37 51.96
N PRO A 19 16.32 -42.49 52.53
CA PRO A 19 17.19 -41.33 52.70
C PRO A 19 17.75 -40.80 51.36
N VAL A 20 17.99 -41.63 50.34
CA VAL A 20 18.50 -41.13 49.03
C VAL A 20 17.43 -40.34 48.24
N ARG A 21 16.14 -40.67 48.38
CA ARG A 21 15.05 -39.82 47.84
C ARG A 21 14.84 -38.54 48.64
N LEU A 22 15.19 -38.53 49.93
CA LEU A 22 15.22 -37.33 50.77
C LEU A 22 16.41 -36.40 50.43
N TRP A 23 17.55 -36.93 49.96
CA TRP A 23 18.74 -36.14 49.62
C TRP A 23 18.70 -35.46 48.23
N ARG A 24 17.80 -35.87 47.33
CA ARG A 24 17.56 -35.15 46.05
C ARG A 24 16.59 -33.98 46.19
N ARG A 25 15.90 -33.87 47.33
CA ARG A 25 15.05 -32.71 47.63
C ARG A 25 15.95 -31.67 48.27
N THR A 26 16.01 -30.50 47.64
CA THR A 26 16.59 -29.31 48.26
C THR A 26 15.95 -29.14 49.65
N PRO A 27 16.70 -29.22 50.75
CA PRO A 27 16.13 -28.98 52.07
C PRO A 27 15.67 -27.52 52.14
N SER A 28 14.41 -27.30 52.55
CA SER A 28 13.74 -25.99 52.61
C SER A 28 13.88 -25.17 51.32
N PRO A 29 13.31 -25.61 50.18
CA PRO A 29 13.37 -24.83 48.96
C PRO A 29 12.42 -23.64 49.03
N ASP A 30 12.84 -22.50 48.48
CA ASP A 30 12.00 -21.29 48.37
C ASP A 30 10.69 -21.56 47.63
N ARG A 31 10.70 -22.54 46.71
CA ARG A 31 9.55 -22.97 45.90
C ARG A 31 9.48 -24.48 45.81
N THR A 32 8.27 -24.99 45.74
CA THR A 32 8.02 -26.41 45.43
C THR A 32 8.40 -26.72 43.98
N ARG A 33 8.54 -28.02 43.65
CA ARG A 33 8.89 -28.45 42.29
C ARG A 33 7.88 -27.98 41.24
N ASP A 34 6.59 -27.96 41.57
CA ASP A 34 5.54 -27.53 40.65
C ASP A 34 5.62 -26.02 40.39
N GLU A 35 5.90 -25.23 41.44
CA GLU A 35 6.15 -23.79 41.32
C GLU A 35 7.45 -23.49 40.54
N GLU A 36 8.49 -24.31 40.70
CA GLU A 36 9.73 -24.18 39.92
C GLU A 36 9.48 -24.49 38.43
N ILE A 37 8.70 -25.51 38.11
CA ILE A 37 8.31 -25.80 36.72
C ILE A 37 7.48 -24.64 36.16
N GLN A 38 6.55 -24.11 36.97
CA GLN A 38 5.75 -22.95 36.58
C GLN A 38 6.62 -21.72 36.31
N ASP A 39 7.65 -21.47 37.13
CA ASP A 39 8.61 -20.38 36.88
C ASP A 39 9.41 -20.59 35.60
N ARG A 40 9.89 -21.82 35.35
CA ARG A 40 10.61 -22.13 34.11
C ARG A 40 9.74 -21.92 32.88
N GLN A 41 8.46 -22.28 32.95
CA GLN A 41 7.51 -22.05 31.87
C GLN A 41 7.19 -20.57 31.68
N ASN A 42 6.97 -19.83 32.78
CA ASN A 42 6.69 -18.40 32.77
C ASN A 42 7.94 -17.55 32.44
N GLY A 43 9.14 -18.13 32.50
CA GLY A 43 10.38 -17.49 32.06
C GLY A 43 10.45 -17.26 30.55
N PHE A 44 9.57 -17.90 29.77
CA PHE A 44 9.44 -17.62 28.34
C PHE A 44 8.72 -16.28 28.09
N ILE A 45 9.40 -15.36 27.41
CA ILE A 45 8.83 -14.06 27.04
C ILE A 45 8.75 -13.98 25.51
N TRP A 46 7.54 -14.09 24.97
CA TRP A 46 7.32 -14.14 23.52
C TRP A 46 7.87 -12.89 22.80
N SER A 47 7.59 -11.69 23.35
CA SER A 47 8.03 -10.40 22.77
C SER A 47 9.54 -10.17 22.82
N GLU A 48 10.28 -10.96 23.61
CA GLU A 48 11.75 -10.91 23.64
C GLU A 48 12.39 -11.91 22.68
N LYS A 49 11.66 -12.96 22.27
CA LYS A 49 12.15 -13.96 21.32
C LYS A 49 11.76 -13.65 19.88
N HIS A 50 10.67 -12.91 19.68
CA HIS A 50 10.12 -12.59 18.36
C HIS A 50 10.07 -11.08 18.13
N ILE A 51 9.99 -10.70 16.86
CA ILE A 51 9.79 -9.30 16.46
C ILE A 51 8.32 -9.11 16.15
N PHE A 52 7.71 -8.17 16.85
CA PHE A 52 6.33 -7.73 16.61
C PHE A 52 6.35 -6.34 15.99
N ARG A 53 5.55 -6.14 14.95
CA ARG A 53 5.50 -4.89 14.17
C ARG A 53 4.21 -4.13 14.47
N PRO A 54 4.20 -2.79 14.37
CA PRO A 54 3.04 -1.97 14.77
C PRO A 54 1.73 -2.37 14.08
N HIS A 55 1.74 -2.57 12.76
CA HIS A 55 0.53 -2.96 11.99
C HIS A 55 -0.07 -4.32 12.42
N GLN A 56 0.68 -5.17 13.11
CA GLN A 56 0.20 -6.48 13.54
C GLN A 56 -0.79 -6.39 14.72
N HIS A 57 -0.76 -5.29 15.49
CA HIS A 57 -1.70 -5.06 16.60
C HIS A 57 -3.17 -5.09 16.18
N PHE A 58 -3.47 -4.87 14.89
CA PHE A 58 -4.83 -4.80 14.36
C PHE A 58 -5.29 -6.10 13.69
N THR A 59 -4.39 -7.05 13.45
CA THR A 59 -4.69 -8.23 12.63
C THR A 59 -4.23 -9.55 13.23
N TYR A 60 -3.24 -9.52 14.14
CA TYR A 60 -2.57 -10.73 14.60
C TYR A 60 -2.30 -10.69 16.12
N ASP A 61 -2.84 -11.67 16.86
CA ASP A 61 -2.57 -11.87 18.28
C ASP A 61 -1.94 -13.26 18.54
N PRO A 62 -0.59 -13.35 18.58
CA PRO A 62 0.12 -14.59 18.90
C PRO A 62 0.00 -15.01 20.37
N CYS A 63 -0.52 -14.15 21.24
CA CYS A 63 -0.61 -14.36 22.68
C CYS A 63 -2.07 -14.49 23.17
N SER A 64 -3.01 -14.76 22.26
CA SER A 64 -4.46 -14.74 22.53
C SER A 64 -4.94 -15.71 23.62
N TRP A 65 -4.18 -16.76 23.94
CA TRP A 65 -4.51 -17.69 25.02
C TRP A 65 -3.63 -17.53 26.26
N SER A 66 -2.31 -17.37 26.09
CA SER A 66 -1.37 -17.27 27.20
C SER A 66 -1.56 -15.98 28.00
N ARG A 67 -1.77 -14.84 27.33
CA ARG A 67 -1.95 -13.54 27.98
C ARG A 67 -3.22 -13.49 28.84
N PRO A 68 -4.43 -13.89 28.37
CA PRO A 68 -5.60 -13.90 29.24
C PRO A 68 -5.47 -14.85 30.45
N LEU A 69 -4.70 -15.94 30.34
CA LEU A 69 -4.41 -16.81 31.48
C LEU A 69 -3.51 -16.10 32.51
N GLU A 70 -2.47 -15.40 32.05
CA GLU A 70 -1.61 -14.59 32.91
C GLU A 70 -2.39 -13.44 33.58
N GLU A 71 -3.24 -12.75 32.84
CA GLU A 71 -4.13 -11.68 33.35
C GLU A 71 -5.11 -12.22 34.40
N LYS A 72 -5.68 -13.42 34.19
CA LYS A 72 -6.52 -14.09 35.20
C LYS A 72 -5.75 -14.42 36.48
N VAL A 73 -4.49 -14.85 36.37
CA VAL A 73 -3.63 -15.12 37.54
C VAL A 73 -3.29 -13.81 38.27
N LYS A 74 -2.94 -12.75 37.53
CA LYS A 74 -2.69 -11.41 38.10
C LYS A 74 -3.93 -10.85 38.79
N ALA A 75 -5.11 -10.98 38.18
CA ALA A 75 -6.37 -10.50 38.74
C ALA A 75 -6.79 -11.23 40.03
N LYS A 76 -6.36 -12.49 40.23
CA LYS A 76 -6.57 -13.22 41.49
C LYS A 76 -5.78 -12.63 42.66
N LYS A 77 -4.68 -11.91 42.41
CA LYS A 77 -3.82 -11.32 43.43
C LYS A 77 -4.16 -9.83 43.63
N LYS A 78 -4.60 -9.48 44.84
CA LYS A 78 -4.84 -8.08 45.22
C LYS A 78 -3.53 -7.40 45.63
N LEU A 79 -3.29 -6.20 45.11
CA LEU A 79 -2.13 -5.37 45.43
C LEU A 79 -2.62 -4.07 46.07
N SER A 80 -2.38 -3.91 47.37
CA SER A 80 -2.88 -2.77 48.16
C SER A 80 -2.43 -1.41 47.64
N ILE A 81 -1.27 -1.34 46.98
CA ILE A 81 -0.75 -0.11 46.38
C ILE A 81 -1.59 0.35 45.19
N ILE A 82 -1.98 -0.58 44.31
CA ILE A 82 -2.80 -0.28 43.13
C ILE A 82 -4.21 0.11 43.57
N GLU A 83 -4.77 -0.57 44.58
CA GLU A 83 -6.08 -0.24 45.14
C GLU A 83 -6.12 1.18 45.72
N ARG A 84 -5.07 1.60 46.43
CA ARG A 84 -4.97 2.95 47.00
C ARG A 84 -4.78 4.02 45.93
N LEU A 85 -3.96 3.75 44.91
CA LEU A 85 -3.74 4.69 43.81
C LEU A 85 -5.02 4.89 43.00
N LYS A 86 -5.72 3.81 42.62
CA LYS A 86 -7.01 3.90 41.92
C LYS A 86 -8.04 4.68 42.72
N ALA A 87 -8.17 4.39 44.02
CA ALA A 87 -9.09 5.13 44.88
C ALA A 87 -8.74 6.63 45.02
N LEU A 88 -7.46 6.99 44.91
CA LEU A 88 -7.03 8.39 44.92
C LEU A 88 -7.33 9.08 43.59
N GLU A 89 -7.04 8.42 42.46
CA GLU A 89 -7.37 8.88 41.10
C GLU A 89 -8.88 9.06 40.93
N GLU A 90 -9.70 8.11 41.41
CA GLU A 90 -11.16 8.18 41.39
C GLU A 90 -11.67 9.39 42.19
N ARG A 91 -11.15 9.61 43.41
CA ARG A 91 -11.51 10.79 44.22
C ARG A 91 -11.11 12.11 43.57
N GLN A 92 -9.94 12.15 42.92
CA GLN A 92 -9.49 13.34 42.21
C GLN A 92 -10.37 13.62 41.00
N ALA A 93 -10.69 12.59 40.21
CA ALA A 93 -11.60 12.72 39.07
C ALA A 93 -13.01 13.16 39.50
N GLU A 94 -13.53 12.61 40.60
CA GLU A 94 -14.80 13.04 41.19
C GLU A 94 -14.75 14.51 41.65
N ALA A 95 -13.65 14.94 42.30
CA ALA A 95 -13.48 16.32 42.72
C ALA A 95 -13.43 17.30 41.53
N ILE A 96 -12.73 16.94 40.45
CA ILE A 96 -12.69 17.73 39.20
C ILE A 96 -14.09 17.84 38.62
N ARG A 97 -14.83 16.72 38.49
CA ARG A 97 -16.22 16.73 37.98
C ARG A 97 -17.18 17.55 38.83
N ILE A 98 -16.97 17.58 40.15
CA ILE A 98 -17.78 18.40 41.06
C ILE A 98 -17.46 19.88 40.88
N ASN A 99 -16.19 20.23 40.67
CA ASN A 99 -15.79 21.61 40.40
C ASN A 99 -16.29 22.09 39.04
N GLU A 100 -16.16 21.29 37.98
CA GLU A 100 -16.71 21.61 36.65
C GLU A 100 -18.24 21.80 36.68
N LYS A 101 -18.95 21.01 37.51
CA LYS A 101 -20.39 21.22 37.72
C LYS A 101 -20.73 22.50 38.45
N LYS A 102 -19.88 22.97 39.37
CA LYS A 102 -20.07 24.25 40.07
C LYS A 102 -19.75 25.43 39.17
N ASP A 103 -18.69 25.34 38.37
CA ASP A 103 -18.31 26.38 37.42
C ASP A 103 -19.39 26.53 36.32
N ASN A 104 -20.02 25.44 35.87
CA ASN A 104 -21.15 25.48 34.94
C ASN A 104 -22.47 25.98 35.58
N GLU A 105 -22.62 25.93 36.91
CA GLU A 105 -23.80 26.49 37.61
C GLU A 105 -23.67 28.01 37.83
N ASP A 106 -22.45 28.55 37.85
CA ASP A 106 -22.19 30.00 37.98
C ASP A 106 -22.10 30.74 36.62
N GLU A 107 -22.03 30.03 35.47
CA GLU A 107 -21.99 30.62 34.11
C GLU A 107 -23.32 30.56 33.32
N HIS A 108 -24.41 30.01 33.87
CA HIS A 108 -25.68 29.90 33.13
C HIS A 108 -26.61 31.12 33.31
N VAL A 109 -26.26 32.23 32.66
CA VAL A 109 -27.21 33.14 31.99
C VAL A 109 -26.57 33.60 30.68
N ASP A 110 -26.74 32.85 29.59
CA ASP A 110 -27.43 33.34 28.39
C ASP A 110 -27.43 32.35 27.20
N TYR A 111 -28.55 32.41 26.47
CA TYR A 111 -28.89 31.89 25.14
C TYR A 111 -28.61 30.43 24.77
N SER A 112 -29.67 29.63 24.92
CA SER A 112 -30.11 28.68 23.89
C SER A 112 -30.13 29.38 22.52
N SER A 113 -29.13 29.12 21.69
CA SER A 113 -29.26 29.23 20.23
C SER A 113 -28.76 27.94 19.60
N ASP A 114 -29.62 26.92 19.62
CA ASP A 114 -29.68 25.95 18.52
C ASP A 114 -30.12 26.72 17.26
N ALA A 115 -29.21 27.51 16.72
CA ALA A 115 -29.34 28.07 15.39
C ALA A 115 -28.79 27.00 14.45
N ASP A 116 -29.70 26.15 13.96
CA ASP A 116 -29.47 25.28 12.82
C ASP A 116 -28.79 26.10 11.71
N TYR A 117 -27.58 25.67 11.34
CA TYR A 117 -26.70 26.35 10.38
C TYR A 117 -27.32 26.49 8.97
N PHE A 118 -28.48 25.89 8.70
CA PHE A 118 -28.99 25.68 7.36
C PHE A 118 -30.44 26.09 7.06
N TYR A 119 -31.23 26.63 8.00
CA TYR A 119 -32.60 27.05 7.67
C TYR A 119 -33.11 28.27 8.45
N SER A 120 -33.84 29.15 7.74
CA SER A 120 -34.82 30.08 8.29
C SER A 120 -36.18 29.37 8.50
N GLU A 121 -36.97 29.88 9.44
CA GLU A 121 -38.11 29.21 10.10
C GLU A 121 -39.18 28.56 9.21
N LYS A 122 -39.58 27.34 9.64
CA LYS A 122 -40.90 26.64 9.66
C LYS A 122 -41.80 26.59 8.40
N ASP A 123 -42.30 25.37 8.12
CA ASP A 123 -43.72 25.04 8.39
C ASP A 123 -44.01 23.53 8.37
N SER A 124 -44.89 23.10 9.28
CA SER A 124 -45.32 21.72 9.49
C SER A 124 -46.55 21.37 8.64
N ALA A 125 -46.46 20.34 7.78
CA ALA A 125 -47.53 19.36 7.46
C ALA A 125 -47.24 18.58 6.17
N THR A 126 -46.21 17.74 6.20
CA THR A 126 -45.93 16.57 5.34
C THR A 126 -44.71 15.92 5.98
N ALA A 127 -44.47 14.61 5.79
CA ALA A 127 -43.20 14.02 6.26
C ALA A 127 -42.06 14.85 5.65
N ALA A 128 -41.42 15.70 6.46
CA ALA A 128 -40.52 16.71 5.96
C ALA A 128 -39.41 15.99 5.18
N PRO A 129 -39.05 16.47 3.97
CA PRO A 129 -37.94 15.89 3.25
C PRO A 129 -36.70 15.89 4.17
N PRO A 130 -35.90 14.81 4.16
CA PRO A 130 -34.74 14.71 5.04
C PRO A 130 -33.85 15.96 4.92
N PRO A 131 -33.26 16.43 6.03
CA PRO A 131 -32.39 17.60 6.01
C PRO A 131 -31.23 17.37 5.05
N LEU A 132 -30.81 18.42 4.32
CA LEU A 132 -29.74 18.29 3.35
C LEU A 132 -28.45 17.78 4.00
N GLN A 133 -28.10 18.28 5.18
CA GLN A 133 -26.94 17.82 5.93
C GLN A 133 -27.00 16.30 6.19
N GLY A 134 -28.14 15.79 6.65
CA GLY A 134 -28.31 14.34 6.88
C GLY A 134 -28.22 13.52 5.58
N LEU A 135 -28.65 14.07 4.44
CA LEU A 135 -28.45 13.42 3.13
C LEU A 135 -26.98 13.39 2.72
N LEU A 136 -26.24 14.48 2.92
CA LEU A 136 -24.82 14.57 2.58
C LEU A 136 -23.95 13.71 3.49
N GLU A 137 -24.22 13.70 4.80
CA GLU A 137 -23.57 12.80 5.76
C GLU A 137 -23.80 11.32 5.39
N ARG A 138 -25.05 10.98 5.04
CA ARG A 138 -25.39 9.61 4.61
C ARG A 138 -24.72 9.25 3.29
N LEU A 139 -24.63 10.19 2.36
CA LEU A 139 -23.94 10.00 1.09
C LEU A 139 -22.44 9.76 1.31
N ASN A 140 -21.80 10.55 2.18
CA ASN A 140 -20.40 10.36 2.55
C ASN A 140 -20.18 8.98 3.20
N GLU A 141 -21.01 8.62 4.17
CA GLU A 141 -20.95 7.31 4.84
C GLU A 141 -21.09 6.16 3.83
N LEU A 142 -22.07 6.22 2.93
CA LEU A 142 -22.27 5.22 1.89
C LEU A 142 -21.08 5.16 0.92
N ASN A 143 -20.50 6.31 0.55
CA ASN A 143 -19.31 6.37 -0.28
C ASN A 143 -18.12 5.67 0.40
N THR A 144 -17.86 5.98 1.68
CA THR A 144 -16.80 5.31 2.46
C THR A 144 -17.08 3.80 2.59
N LEU A 145 -18.33 3.38 2.84
CA LEU A 145 -18.70 1.97 2.94
C LEU A 145 -18.53 1.20 1.63
N LEU A 146 -18.69 1.86 0.48
CA LEU A 146 -18.56 1.26 -0.85
C LEU A 146 -17.13 1.27 -1.38
N THR A 147 -16.32 2.27 -1.02
CA THR A 147 -15.00 2.49 -1.61
C THR A 147 -13.84 2.11 -0.69
N ALA A 148 -14.00 2.16 0.63
CA ALA A 148 -12.90 1.91 1.56
C ALA A 148 -12.52 0.41 1.59
N PRO A 149 -11.22 0.09 1.66
CA PRO A 149 -10.71 -1.27 1.51
C PRO A 149 -11.03 -2.11 2.76
N ARG A 150 -11.19 -1.46 3.92
CA ARG A 150 -11.65 -2.03 5.19
C ARG A 150 -12.95 -2.83 5.02
N HIS A 151 -13.78 -2.39 4.09
CA HIS A 151 -15.13 -2.90 3.86
C HIS A 151 -15.24 -3.87 2.67
N ALA A 152 -14.11 -4.21 2.02
CA ALA A 152 -14.07 -5.13 0.89
C ALA A 152 -14.63 -6.53 1.22
N GLY A 153 -14.64 -6.92 2.50
CA GLY A 153 -15.20 -8.20 2.98
C GLY A 153 -16.72 -8.25 3.12
N TYR A 154 -17.47 -7.20 2.77
CA TYR A 154 -18.93 -7.25 2.84
C TYR A 154 -19.54 -8.24 1.84
N SER A 155 -20.65 -8.88 2.24
CA SER A 155 -21.41 -9.75 1.34
C SER A 155 -21.99 -8.97 0.16
N LEU A 156 -22.03 -9.59 -1.03
CA LEU A 156 -22.58 -8.99 -2.25
C LEU A 156 -23.98 -8.39 -2.06
N ARG A 157 -24.88 -9.09 -1.35
CA ARG A 157 -26.25 -8.60 -1.05
C ARG A 157 -26.24 -7.27 -0.27
N LYS A 158 -25.28 -7.07 0.62
CA LYS A 158 -25.14 -5.85 1.41
C LYS A 158 -24.59 -4.72 0.54
N LEU A 159 -23.61 -5.02 -0.32
CA LEU A 159 -23.06 -4.07 -1.29
C LEU A 159 -24.12 -3.61 -2.29
N GLU A 160 -24.93 -4.51 -2.85
CA GLU A 160 -26.05 -4.16 -3.74
C GLU A 160 -27.06 -3.25 -3.04
N LYS A 161 -27.38 -3.52 -1.76
CA LYS A 161 -28.26 -2.66 -0.97
C LYS A 161 -27.66 -1.26 -0.80
N PHE A 162 -26.37 -1.16 -0.46
CA PHE A 162 -25.69 0.12 -0.31
C PHE A 162 -25.56 0.89 -1.62
N GLN A 163 -25.29 0.21 -2.74
CA GLN A 163 -25.24 0.82 -4.06
C GLN A 163 -26.60 1.38 -4.48
N LYS A 164 -27.69 0.63 -4.20
CA LYS A 164 -29.04 1.11 -4.45
C LYS A 164 -29.37 2.34 -3.60
N GLU A 165 -29.09 2.28 -2.30
CA GLU A 165 -29.31 3.40 -1.39
C GLU A 165 -28.48 4.63 -1.79
N TYR A 166 -27.22 4.43 -2.17
CA TYR A 166 -26.33 5.50 -2.64
C TYR A 166 -26.88 6.20 -3.89
N ARG A 167 -27.38 5.42 -4.87
CA ARG A 167 -28.04 5.94 -6.07
C ARG A 167 -29.32 6.73 -5.77
N GLU A 168 -30.14 6.24 -4.84
CA GLU A 168 -31.37 6.92 -4.39
C GLU A 168 -31.04 8.26 -3.70
N VAL A 169 -30.07 8.27 -2.79
CA VAL A 169 -29.63 9.49 -2.09
C VAL A 169 -29.00 10.49 -3.05
N LEU A 170 -28.15 10.04 -4.00
CA LEU A 170 -27.58 10.90 -5.04
C LEU A 170 -28.66 11.63 -5.86
N LEU A 171 -29.71 10.91 -6.27
CA LEU A 171 -30.81 11.50 -7.04
C LEU A 171 -31.58 12.54 -6.21
N LEU A 172 -31.86 12.25 -4.94
CA LEU A 172 -32.55 13.18 -4.04
C LEU A 172 -31.74 14.47 -3.82
N VAL A 173 -30.42 14.35 -3.66
CA VAL A 173 -29.52 15.52 -3.55
C VAL A 173 -29.52 16.30 -4.86
N PHE A 174 -29.41 15.63 -6.01
CA PHE A 174 -29.42 16.29 -7.32
C PHE A 174 -30.73 17.04 -7.61
N ASP A 175 -31.89 16.42 -7.35
CA ASP A 175 -33.20 17.04 -7.56
C ASP A 175 -33.37 18.29 -6.69
N ARG A 176 -32.84 18.26 -5.45
CA ARG A 176 -32.83 19.43 -4.55
C ARG A 176 -31.92 20.53 -5.06
N VAL A 177 -30.70 20.19 -5.48
CA VAL A 177 -29.69 21.11 -6.02
C VAL A 177 -30.17 21.76 -7.33
N GLN A 178 -30.86 21.02 -8.18
CA GLN A 178 -31.36 21.53 -9.47
C GLN A 178 -32.36 22.68 -9.31
N VAL A 179 -33.23 22.58 -8.30
CA VAL A 179 -34.31 23.55 -8.03
C VAL A 179 -33.84 24.67 -7.10
N ALA A 180 -32.73 24.48 -6.39
CA ALA A 180 -32.21 25.46 -5.45
C ALA A 180 -31.90 26.82 -6.10
N VAL A 181 -32.21 27.86 -5.33
CA VAL A 181 -31.81 29.26 -5.54
C VAL A 181 -30.82 29.62 -4.44
N VAL A 182 -29.64 30.11 -4.84
CA VAL A 182 -28.53 30.46 -3.95
C VAL A 182 -28.94 31.60 -3.02
N ASP A 183 -28.60 31.46 -1.73
CA ASP A 183 -28.87 32.39 -0.63
C ASP A 183 -30.35 32.58 -0.25
N GLU A 184 -31.28 32.05 -1.04
CA GLU A 184 -32.72 32.02 -0.70
C GLU A 184 -33.15 30.67 -0.12
N THR A 185 -32.72 29.57 -0.76
CA THR A 185 -33.14 28.20 -0.39
C THR A 185 -32.01 27.33 0.13
N MET A 186 -30.77 27.68 -0.21
CA MET A 186 -29.56 26.98 0.19
C MET A 186 -28.38 27.94 0.19
N THR A 187 -27.50 27.81 1.18
CA THR A 187 -26.25 28.59 1.25
C THR A 187 -25.30 28.17 0.13
N PHE A 188 -24.41 29.08 -0.28
CA PHE A 188 -23.42 28.78 -1.31
C PHE A 188 -22.49 27.61 -0.91
N ASP A 189 -22.06 27.55 0.35
CA ASP A 189 -21.22 26.45 0.84
C ASP A 189 -21.95 25.10 0.79
N ALA A 190 -23.23 25.03 1.18
CA ALA A 190 -24.01 23.80 1.05
C ALA A 190 -24.21 23.38 -0.41
N LEU A 191 -24.47 24.34 -1.30
CA LEU A 191 -24.59 24.07 -2.73
C LEU A 191 -23.28 23.46 -3.26
N LEU A 192 -22.16 24.04 -2.85
CA LEU A 192 -20.83 23.65 -3.29
C LEU A 192 -20.44 22.26 -2.81
N TYR A 193 -20.63 21.99 -1.51
CA TYR A 193 -20.38 20.69 -0.92
C TYR A 193 -21.30 19.61 -1.50
N SER A 194 -22.55 19.97 -1.85
CA SER A 194 -23.45 19.07 -2.57
C SER A 194 -22.91 18.73 -3.96
N TRP A 195 -22.45 19.72 -4.72
CA TRP A 195 -21.86 19.49 -6.05
C TRP A 195 -20.55 18.71 -6.01
N PHE A 196 -19.75 18.90 -4.96
CA PHE A 196 -18.55 18.11 -4.71
C PHE A 196 -18.87 16.60 -4.66
N PHE A 197 -19.89 16.19 -3.89
CA PHE A 197 -20.33 14.80 -3.87
C PHE A 197 -21.02 14.32 -5.15
N LEU A 198 -21.84 15.17 -5.77
CA LEU A 198 -22.50 14.84 -7.04
C LEU A 198 -21.49 14.58 -8.17
N LEU A 199 -20.35 15.30 -8.17
CA LEU A 199 -19.28 15.08 -9.14
C LEU A 199 -18.44 13.84 -8.83
N GLN A 200 -18.17 13.56 -7.56
CA GLN A 200 -17.52 12.29 -7.16
C GLN A 200 -18.36 11.07 -7.59
N GLY A 201 -19.70 11.16 -7.46
CA GLY A 201 -20.67 10.15 -7.88
C GLY A 201 -21.23 10.36 -9.29
N ALA A 202 -20.57 11.13 -10.16
CA ALA A 202 -21.15 11.56 -11.45
C ALA A 202 -21.55 10.39 -12.35
N GLN A 203 -20.75 9.32 -12.37
CA GLN A 203 -21.07 8.13 -13.18
C GLN A 203 -22.38 7.49 -12.69
N GLN A 204 -22.50 7.25 -11.39
CA GLN A 204 -23.68 6.63 -10.80
C GLN A 204 -24.92 7.53 -10.92
N LEU A 205 -24.74 8.85 -10.83
CA LEU A 205 -25.81 9.81 -11.05
C LEU A 205 -26.30 9.79 -12.51
N LEU A 206 -25.40 9.76 -13.48
CA LEU A 206 -25.76 9.66 -14.90
C LEU A 206 -26.53 8.37 -15.19
N GLU A 207 -26.07 7.23 -14.66
CA GLU A 207 -26.77 5.93 -14.77
C GLU A 207 -28.20 6.01 -14.23
N VAL A 208 -28.42 6.73 -13.12
CA VAL A 208 -29.75 6.91 -12.53
C VAL A 208 -30.61 7.85 -13.35
N LEU A 209 -30.04 8.93 -13.90
CA LEU A 209 -30.75 9.90 -14.73
C LEU A 209 -31.17 9.36 -16.10
N THR A 210 -30.40 8.42 -16.67
CA THR A 210 -30.76 7.74 -17.93
C THR A 210 -31.82 6.66 -17.73
N GLY A 211 -31.97 6.13 -16.50
CA GLY A 211 -32.85 5.00 -16.21
C GLY A 211 -32.36 3.67 -16.83
N GLU A 212 -33.24 2.67 -16.95
CA GLU A 212 -32.92 1.36 -17.55
C GLU A 212 -32.77 1.39 -19.09
N GLN A 213 -32.93 2.56 -19.71
CA GLN A 213 -32.89 2.70 -21.16
C GLN A 213 -31.48 3.10 -21.62
N ASN A 214 -30.81 2.19 -22.33
CA ASN A 214 -29.44 2.37 -22.83
C ASN A 214 -29.44 3.10 -24.19
N GLY A 215 -29.93 4.35 -24.23
CA GLY A 215 -29.89 5.19 -25.42
C GLY A 215 -28.84 6.31 -25.33
N GLU A 216 -28.03 6.50 -26.39
CA GLU A 216 -27.07 7.62 -26.46
C GLU A 216 -27.76 8.99 -26.30
N GLU A 217 -28.97 9.16 -26.85
CA GLU A 217 -29.76 10.39 -26.73
C GLU A 217 -30.13 10.71 -25.27
N GLN A 218 -30.48 9.71 -24.47
CA GLN A 218 -30.85 9.88 -23.07
C GLN A 218 -29.64 10.22 -22.20
N LEU A 219 -28.48 9.65 -22.53
CA LEU A 219 -27.22 10.02 -21.89
C LEU A 219 -26.87 11.49 -22.18
N ILE A 220 -27.06 11.94 -23.42
CA ILE A 220 -26.85 13.34 -23.79
C ILE A 220 -27.83 14.25 -23.02
N ASP A 221 -29.11 13.89 -22.95
CA ASP A 221 -30.11 14.65 -22.19
C ASP A 221 -29.77 14.73 -20.69
N ALA A 222 -29.32 13.62 -20.09
CA ALA A 222 -28.88 13.59 -18.70
C ALA A 222 -27.66 14.50 -18.46
N ILE A 223 -26.67 14.47 -19.38
CA ILE A 223 -25.50 15.35 -19.32
C ILE A 223 -25.92 16.82 -19.43
N LEU A 224 -26.84 17.16 -20.35
CA LEU A 224 -27.34 18.53 -20.51
C LEU A 224 -28.12 19.00 -19.28
N LYS A 225 -28.95 18.13 -18.68
CA LYS A 225 -29.68 18.42 -17.43
C LYS A 225 -28.71 18.73 -16.29
N MET A 226 -27.71 17.88 -16.05
CA MET A 226 -26.71 18.07 -15.00
C MET A 226 -25.85 19.32 -15.26
N ARG A 227 -25.45 19.58 -16.51
CA ARG A 227 -24.73 20.81 -16.91
C ARG A 227 -25.55 22.07 -16.62
N SER A 228 -26.84 22.09 -16.97
CA SER A 228 -27.69 23.28 -16.74
C SER A 228 -27.81 23.65 -15.27
N ALA A 229 -27.83 22.65 -14.37
CA ALA A 229 -27.83 22.87 -12.93
C ALA A 229 -26.46 23.37 -12.44
N LEU A 230 -25.38 22.83 -12.99
CA LEU A 230 -24.00 23.22 -12.64
C LEU A 230 -23.68 24.65 -13.08
N GLU A 231 -24.19 25.10 -14.23
CA GLU A 231 -23.96 26.45 -14.73
C GLU A 231 -24.47 27.53 -13.75
N LYS A 232 -25.55 27.25 -13.00
CA LYS A 232 -26.04 28.16 -11.94
C LYS A 232 -24.98 28.41 -10.88
N LEU A 233 -24.35 27.34 -10.36
CA LEU A 233 -23.28 27.43 -9.38
C LEU A 233 -22.10 28.24 -9.90
N LEU A 234 -21.67 27.99 -11.15
CA LEU A 234 -20.52 28.67 -11.74
C LEU A 234 -20.77 30.16 -11.97
N ILE A 235 -21.99 30.55 -12.32
CA ILE A 235 -22.37 31.96 -12.49
C ILE A 235 -22.29 32.68 -11.13
N ASP A 236 -22.80 32.08 -10.07
CA ASP A 236 -22.77 32.68 -8.73
C ASP A 236 -21.38 32.70 -8.12
N ALA A 237 -20.56 31.67 -8.36
CA ALA A 237 -19.14 31.65 -8.00
C ALA A 237 -18.38 32.83 -8.62
N ARG A 238 -18.65 33.15 -9.90
CA ARG A 238 -18.05 34.31 -10.56
C ARG A 238 -18.42 35.62 -9.89
N LYS A 239 -19.71 35.83 -9.61
CA LYS A 239 -20.17 37.05 -8.94
C LYS A 239 -19.49 37.24 -7.59
N ARG A 240 -19.31 36.16 -6.81
CA ARG A 240 -18.67 36.17 -5.49
C ARG A 240 -17.16 36.45 -5.54
N ILE A 241 -16.47 35.97 -6.58
CA ILE A 241 -15.03 36.28 -6.77
C ILE A 241 -14.83 37.75 -7.17
N ASP A 242 -15.75 38.31 -7.96
CA ASP A 242 -15.68 39.69 -8.43
C ASP A 242 -16.08 40.72 -7.33
N THR A 243 -16.71 40.28 -6.24
CA THR A 243 -17.12 41.18 -5.14
C THR A 243 -15.95 41.55 -4.20
N PRO A 244 -15.79 42.85 -3.86
CA PRO A 244 -14.65 43.33 -3.04
C PRO A 244 -14.77 42.99 -1.54
N LEU A 245 -15.99 42.75 -1.06
CA LEU A 245 -16.25 42.16 0.26
C LEU A 245 -16.22 40.65 0.09
N LYS A 246 -15.04 40.05 0.22
CA LYS A 246 -14.94 38.60 0.32
C LYS A 246 -15.62 38.18 1.62
N GLU A 247 -16.87 37.72 1.54
CA GLU A 247 -17.39 36.82 2.58
C GLU A 247 -16.35 35.72 2.78
N SER A 248 -16.01 35.42 4.03
CA SER A 248 -14.90 34.50 4.34
C SER A 248 -15.28 33.07 3.99
N ILE A 249 -15.14 32.71 2.71
CA ILE A 249 -15.26 31.34 2.21
C ILE A 249 -14.14 30.52 2.86
N VAL A 250 -14.51 29.39 3.46
CA VAL A 250 -13.58 28.49 4.16
C VAL A 250 -12.67 27.78 3.13
N LEU A 251 -11.48 27.34 3.56
CA LEU A 251 -10.52 26.66 2.68
C LEU A 251 -11.12 25.43 1.97
N GLU A 252 -11.89 24.63 2.68
CA GLU A 252 -12.60 23.45 2.17
C GLU A 252 -13.51 23.83 1.00
N SER A 253 -14.36 24.85 1.18
CA SER A 253 -15.20 25.40 0.11
C SER A 253 -14.37 25.85 -1.09
N TRP A 254 -13.25 26.55 -0.91
CA TRP A 254 -12.41 26.93 -2.05
C TRP A 254 -11.87 25.71 -2.82
N ILE A 255 -11.48 24.65 -2.11
CA ILE A 255 -11.00 23.39 -2.72
C ILE A 255 -12.14 22.69 -3.49
N GLU A 256 -13.34 22.65 -2.93
CA GLU A 256 -14.53 22.08 -3.57
C GLU A 256 -14.87 22.84 -4.86
N LEU A 257 -14.84 24.18 -4.83
CA LEU A 257 -15.01 25.00 -6.03
C LEU A 257 -13.93 24.70 -7.08
N PHE A 258 -12.70 24.50 -6.65
CA PHE A 258 -11.62 24.17 -7.57
C PHE A 258 -11.80 22.80 -8.22
N ASP A 259 -12.28 21.79 -7.49
CA ASP A 259 -12.66 20.49 -8.08
C ASP A 259 -13.77 20.66 -9.10
N VAL A 260 -14.86 21.36 -8.74
CA VAL A 260 -15.99 21.60 -9.64
C VAL A 260 -15.56 22.26 -10.95
N ILE A 261 -14.71 23.30 -10.89
CA ILE A 261 -14.28 24.04 -12.08
C ILE A 261 -13.26 23.24 -12.91
N THR A 262 -12.41 22.43 -12.27
CA THR A 262 -11.39 21.62 -12.97
C THR A 262 -11.89 20.25 -13.41
N HIS A 263 -13.09 19.84 -12.98
CA HIS A 263 -13.64 18.51 -13.26
C HIS A 263 -13.76 18.23 -14.77
N PRO A 264 -13.40 17.02 -15.23
CA PRO A 264 -13.53 16.64 -16.64
C PRO A 264 -14.96 16.80 -17.15
N PHE A 265 -15.97 16.52 -16.33
CA PHE A 265 -17.38 16.73 -16.69
C PHE A 265 -17.66 18.17 -17.12
N THR A 266 -17.21 19.17 -16.35
CA THR A 266 -17.38 20.59 -16.67
C THR A 266 -16.68 20.95 -17.98
N ARG A 267 -15.49 20.41 -18.22
CA ARG A 267 -14.73 20.63 -19.47
C ARG A 267 -15.35 19.94 -20.68
N HIS A 268 -15.79 18.69 -20.57
CA HIS A 268 -16.26 17.87 -21.69
C HIS A 268 -17.73 18.10 -22.02
N SER A 269 -18.58 18.37 -21.03
CA SER A 269 -19.99 18.69 -21.25
C SER A 269 -20.16 19.94 -22.13
N SER A 270 -19.20 20.87 -22.08
CA SER A 270 -19.15 22.04 -22.98
C SER A 270 -18.97 21.69 -24.47
N LYS A 271 -18.47 20.50 -24.80
CA LYS A 271 -18.15 20.08 -26.19
C LYS A 271 -19.32 19.40 -26.91
N LEU A 272 -20.34 18.94 -26.20
CA LEU A 272 -21.47 18.17 -26.75
C LEU A 272 -22.53 19.06 -27.47
N GLU A 273 -22.14 20.20 -28.01
CA GLU A 273 -23.07 21.21 -28.50
C GLU A 273 -23.62 20.96 -29.91
N GLY A 274 -24.94 21.12 -30.03
CA GLY A 274 -25.63 21.59 -31.23
C GLY A 274 -26.03 23.08 -31.08
N GLU A 275 -26.22 23.78 -32.20
CA GLU A 275 -26.42 25.24 -32.31
C GLU A 275 -27.60 25.88 -31.53
N LYS A 276 -28.39 25.10 -30.75
CA LYS A 276 -29.68 25.56 -30.19
C LYS A 276 -29.65 26.05 -28.74
N THR A 277 -28.61 25.78 -27.96
CA THR A 277 -28.50 26.21 -26.55
C THR A 277 -27.42 27.29 -26.42
N LYS A 278 -27.84 28.55 -26.23
CA LYS A 278 -26.93 29.66 -25.94
C LYS A 278 -26.33 29.48 -24.54
N LEU A 279 -25.02 29.27 -24.49
CA LEU A 279 -24.20 29.31 -23.28
C LEU A 279 -24.33 30.65 -22.54
N LEU A 280 -24.48 30.57 -21.21
CA LEU A 280 -24.38 31.75 -20.32
C LEU A 280 -22.94 32.04 -19.89
N LEU A 281 -22.07 31.03 -19.82
CA LEU A 281 -20.65 31.15 -19.47
C LEU A 281 -19.76 30.79 -20.67
N ARG A 282 -18.79 31.65 -20.99
CA ARG A 282 -17.79 31.37 -22.03
C ARG A 282 -16.64 30.54 -21.47
N LYS A 283 -15.90 29.85 -22.34
CA LYS A 283 -14.69 29.10 -21.97
C LYS A 283 -13.65 29.99 -21.25
N ASP A 284 -13.56 31.25 -21.65
CA ASP A 284 -12.65 32.23 -21.04
C ASP A 284 -13.03 32.55 -19.58
N ASP A 285 -14.33 32.48 -19.25
CA ASP A 285 -14.82 32.70 -17.90
C ASP A 285 -14.42 31.55 -16.95
N ILE A 286 -14.40 30.31 -17.45
CA ILE A 286 -13.94 29.14 -16.70
C ILE A 286 -12.44 29.25 -16.41
N SER A 287 -11.64 29.66 -17.40
CA SER A 287 -10.20 29.86 -17.20
C SER A 287 -9.91 30.96 -16.17
N TYR A 288 -10.66 32.07 -16.23
CA TYR A 288 -10.58 33.16 -15.25
C TYR A 288 -10.91 32.68 -13.82
N LEU A 289 -11.98 31.90 -13.67
CA LEU A 289 -12.36 31.29 -12.40
C LEU A 289 -11.26 30.35 -11.87
N GLN A 290 -10.67 29.51 -12.73
CA GLN A 290 -9.61 28.57 -12.33
C GLN A 290 -8.40 29.30 -11.73
N GLU A 291 -7.92 30.36 -12.38
CA GLU A 291 -6.75 31.10 -11.92
C GLU A 291 -7.02 31.82 -10.59
N ASN A 292 -8.15 32.51 -10.47
CA ASN A 292 -8.49 33.24 -9.25
C ASN A 292 -8.73 32.30 -8.07
N VAL A 293 -9.52 31.24 -8.24
CA VAL A 293 -9.77 30.25 -7.19
C VAL A 293 -8.46 29.61 -6.71
N TYR A 294 -7.55 29.29 -7.64
CA TYR A 294 -6.24 28.75 -7.28
C TYR A 294 -5.40 29.72 -6.42
N GLN A 295 -5.41 31.02 -6.74
CA GLN A 295 -4.70 32.02 -5.93
C GLN A 295 -5.35 32.19 -4.55
N GLU A 296 -6.69 32.21 -4.47
CA GLU A 296 -7.40 32.32 -3.20
C GLU A 296 -7.16 31.10 -2.30
N ILE A 297 -7.14 29.88 -2.85
CA ILE A 297 -6.73 28.68 -2.11
C ILE A 297 -5.34 28.85 -1.51
N MET A 298 -4.38 29.32 -2.33
CA MET A 298 -3.00 29.46 -1.88
C MET A 298 -2.86 30.54 -0.80
N ASN A 299 -3.69 31.58 -0.82
CA ASN A 299 -3.73 32.61 0.22
C ASN A 299 -4.39 32.09 1.51
N ALA A 300 -5.57 31.45 1.40
CA ALA A 300 -6.29 30.86 2.53
C ALA A 300 -5.46 29.78 3.25
N LEU A 301 -4.68 29.01 2.48
CA LEU A 301 -3.75 28.02 3.02
C LEU A 301 -2.62 28.65 3.84
N ILE A 302 -2.07 29.80 3.40
CA ILE A 302 -1.06 30.53 4.18
C ILE A 302 -1.67 30.99 5.51
N GLU A 303 -2.85 31.59 5.46
CA GLU A 303 -3.54 32.09 6.65
C GLU A 303 -3.78 30.96 7.66
N ARG A 304 -4.34 29.84 7.21
CA ARG A 304 -4.63 28.68 8.08
C ARG A 304 -3.38 28.02 8.65
N MET A 305 -2.29 27.94 7.87
CA MET A 305 -1.04 27.37 8.36
C MET A 305 -0.35 28.28 9.39
N ILE A 306 -0.50 29.61 9.28
CA ILE A 306 0.06 30.56 10.25
C ILE A 306 -0.78 30.60 11.54
N THR A 307 -2.11 30.55 11.44
CA THR A 307 -3.00 30.63 12.61
C THR A 307 -2.96 29.37 13.47
N ASN A 308 -2.88 28.18 12.86
CA ASN A 308 -2.85 26.91 13.59
C ASN A 308 -1.56 26.68 14.40
N ASP A 309 -0.45 27.34 14.07
CA ASP A 309 0.79 27.26 14.87
C ASP A 309 0.62 27.91 16.27
N ALA A 310 -0.47 28.68 16.50
CA ALA A 310 -0.71 29.41 17.76
C ALA A 310 -1.69 28.73 18.74
N SER A 311 -2.48 27.73 18.32
CA SER A 311 -3.43 27.05 19.21
C SER A 311 -2.84 25.79 19.85
N ASN A 312 -2.93 25.68 21.18
CA ASN A 312 -2.47 24.50 21.95
C ASN A 312 -3.24 23.20 21.64
N PHE A 313 -4.37 23.29 20.93
CA PHE A 313 -5.09 22.13 20.43
C PHE A 313 -4.58 21.80 19.03
N GLN A 314 -4.03 20.60 18.86
CA GLN A 314 -3.69 20.03 17.55
C GLN A 314 -4.99 19.74 16.78
N THR A 315 -5.62 20.77 16.24
CA THR A 315 -6.71 20.61 15.27
C THR A 315 -6.12 20.14 13.94
N GLU A 316 -6.85 19.26 13.27
CA GLU A 316 -6.46 18.78 11.94
C GLU A 316 -6.41 19.96 10.96
N LEU A 317 -5.28 20.12 10.28
CA LEU A 317 -5.03 21.27 9.39
C LEU A 317 -5.97 21.27 8.19
N LEU A 318 -6.26 20.11 7.62
CA LEU A 318 -7.17 19.90 6.51
C LEU A 318 -7.54 18.42 6.48
N ASP A 319 -8.80 18.11 6.19
CA ASP A 319 -9.27 16.74 6.02
C ASP A 319 -8.51 16.01 4.88
N PRO A 320 -8.21 14.70 5.01
CA PRO A 320 -7.45 13.97 4.00
C PRO A 320 -8.14 13.91 2.64
N GLN A 321 -9.48 13.89 2.59
CA GLN A 321 -10.25 13.92 1.35
C GLN A 321 -10.02 15.24 0.61
N HIS A 322 -10.17 16.38 1.30
CA HIS A 322 -9.93 17.70 0.71
C HIS A 322 -8.46 17.88 0.29
N LEU A 323 -7.50 17.34 1.05
CA LEU A 323 -6.09 17.35 0.66
C LEU A 323 -5.85 16.57 -0.65
N GLN A 324 -6.42 15.37 -0.76
CA GLN A 324 -6.32 14.54 -1.96
C GLN A 324 -6.94 15.25 -3.17
N VAL A 325 -8.10 15.87 -2.99
CA VAL A 325 -8.80 16.63 -4.03
C VAL A 325 -7.97 17.82 -4.49
N LEU A 326 -7.46 18.64 -3.56
CA LEU A 326 -6.61 19.79 -3.89
C LEU A 326 -5.45 19.40 -4.80
N LEU A 327 -4.71 18.35 -4.41
CA LEU A 327 -3.58 17.84 -5.18
C LEU A 327 -3.99 17.27 -6.55
N HIS A 328 -5.13 16.59 -6.61
CA HIS A 328 -5.69 16.08 -7.86
C HIS A 328 -6.09 17.22 -8.81
N CYS A 329 -6.72 18.27 -8.30
CA CYS A 329 -7.11 19.46 -9.07
C CYS A 329 -5.88 20.20 -9.58
N MET A 330 -4.81 20.29 -8.80
CA MET A 330 -3.53 20.84 -9.24
C MET A 330 -2.93 20.08 -10.42
N ILE A 331 -3.07 18.74 -10.47
CA ILE A 331 -2.65 17.94 -11.64
C ILE A 331 -3.50 18.27 -12.86
N ARG A 332 -4.82 18.41 -12.71
CA ARG A 332 -5.74 18.74 -13.82
C ARG A 332 -5.55 20.15 -14.37
N TYR A 333 -5.19 21.08 -13.49
CA TYR A 333 -4.89 22.47 -13.83
C TYR A 333 -3.50 22.60 -14.48
N ASP A 334 -2.53 21.78 -14.04
CA ASP A 334 -1.11 21.80 -14.40
C ASP A 334 -0.56 23.23 -14.65
N PRO A 335 -0.16 23.92 -13.56
CA PRO A 335 0.40 25.28 -13.65
C PRO A 335 1.61 25.40 -14.58
N LEU A 336 2.29 24.28 -14.89
CA LEU A 336 3.50 24.25 -15.71
C LEU A 336 3.17 24.13 -17.21
N LYS A 337 2.10 23.41 -17.59
CA LYS A 337 1.68 23.30 -19.00
C LYS A 337 1.00 24.54 -19.55
N ASN A 338 0.22 25.27 -18.74
CA ASN A 338 -0.55 26.43 -19.21
C ASN A 338 0.32 27.65 -19.58
N ASN A 339 1.59 27.70 -19.17
CA ASN A 339 2.51 28.79 -19.52
C ASN A 339 3.15 28.67 -20.92
N ASN A 340 3.09 27.50 -21.57
CA ASN A 340 3.76 27.32 -22.87
C ASN A 340 2.97 27.84 -24.09
N ASN A 341 1.69 28.16 -23.95
CA ASN A 341 0.87 28.65 -25.06
C ASN A 341 0.80 30.18 -25.20
N ASN A 342 1.50 30.95 -24.35
CA ASN A 342 1.53 32.41 -24.43
C ASN A 342 2.97 32.95 -24.63
N ASN A 343 3.74 32.26 -25.46
CA ASN A 343 5.14 32.58 -25.73
C ASN A 343 5.25 33.67 -26.81
N ASN A 344 4.96 34.93 -26.43
CA ASN A 344 5.37 36.08 -27.25
C ASN A 344 5.75 37.35 -26.44
N ASN A 345 6.14 37.22 -25.17
CA ASN A 345 6.73 38.38 -24.47
C ASN A 345 7.85 37.98 -23.48
N ASN A 346 9.08 38.02 -23.98
CA ASN A 346 10.29 37.44 -23.40
C ASN A 346 10.95 38.31 -22.30
N ASN A 347 10.19 38.90 -21.38
CA ASN A 347 10.80 39.69 -20.28
C ASN A 347 10.17 39.53 -18.89
N ASN A 348 9.17 38.64 -18.71
CA ASN A 348 8.54 38.40 -17.39
C ASN A 348 8.60 36.93 -16.92
N ASN A 349 9.32 36.07 -17.64
CA ASN A 349 9.29 34.62 -17.42
C ASN A 349 10.06 34.16 -16.16
N ASN A 350 10.91 35.00 -15.58
CA ASN A 350 11.71 34.64 -14.41
C ASN A 350 10.94 34.73 -13.08
N ASN A 351 9.85 35.50 -13.03
CA ASN A 351 9.08 35.70 -11.79
C ASN A 351 7.98 34.63 -11.59
N ASN A 352 7.42 34.10 -12.69
CA ASN A 352 6.30 33.14 -12.62
C ASN A 352 6.76 31.73 -12.19
N ASN A 353 7.98 31.32 -12.58
CA ASN A 353 8.54 30.01 -12.20
C ASN A 353 8.81 29.92 -10.68
N ASN A 354 9.16 31.03 -10.04
CA ASN A 354 9.39 31.10 -8.59
C ASN A 354 8.11 30.97 -7.75
N ASN A 355 6.95 31.41 -8.27
CA ASN A 355 5.68 31.33 -7.53
C ASN A 355 5.10 29.92 -7.56
N ASN A 356 5.15 29.23 -8.70
CA ASN A 356 4.75 27.83 -8.80
C ASN A 356 5.58 26.94 -7.87
N GLU A 357 6.89 27.18 -7.78
CA GLU A 357 7.76 26.44 -6.86
C GLU A 357 7.37 26.63 -5.39
N LYS A 358 7.04 27.87 -4.99
CA LYS A 358 6.54 28.14 -3.63
C LYS A 358 5.22 27.42 -3.36
N HIS A 359 4.32 27.36 -4.33
CA HIS A 359 3.03 26.67 -4.18
C HIS A 359 3.25 25.16 -4.00
N LEU A 360 4.13 24.54 -4.79
CA LEU A 360 4.50 23.14 -4.61
C LEU A 360 5.11 22.87 -3.23
N GLN A 361 5.98 23.76 -2.73
CA GLN A 361 6.54 23.63 -1.39
C GLN A 361 5.50 23.77 -0.27
N ARG A 362 4.51 24.65 -0.44
CA ARG A 362 3.41 24.83 0.51
C ARG A 362 2.58 23.57 0.61
N VAL A 363 2.18 23.00 -0.53
CA VAL A 363 1.34 21.80 -0.55
C VAL A 363 2.12 20.57 -0.08
N ALA A 364 3.42 20.49 -0.34
CA ALA A 364 4.27 19.47 0.28
C ALA A 364 4.25 19.57 1.82
N LEU A 365 4.43 20.78 2.37
CA LEU A 365 4.39 20.98 3.82
C LEU A 365 3.00 20.67 4.42
N LEU A 366 1.92 21.08 3.76
CA LEU A 366 0.56 20.74 4.16
C LEU A 366 0.37 19.22 4.21
N THR A 367 0.77 18.52 3.14
CA THR A 367 0.68 17.05 3.03
C THR A 367 1.41 16.39 4.18
N LYS A 368 2.65 16.82 4.45
CA LYS A 368 3.46 16.33 5.57
C LYS A 368 2.73 16.47 6.91
N LYS A 369 2.14 17.64 7.17
CA LYS A 369 1.49 17.95 8.45
C LYS A 369 0.19 17.16 8.67
N VAL A 370 -0.64 17.01 7.64
CA VAL A 370 -1.86 16.20 7.70
C VAL A 370 -1.50 14.73 7.97
N VAL A 371 -0.58 14.17 7.20
CA VAL A 371 -0.09 12.79 7.39
C VAL A 371 0.53 12.59 8.77
N GLU A 372 1.27 13.57 9.29
CA GLU A 372 1.84 13.51 10.63
C GLU A 372 0.76 13.53 11.74
N GLY A 373 -0.33 14.28 11.56
CA GLY A 373 -1.48 14.28 12.47
C GLY A 373 -2.22 12.95 12.52
N ILE A 374 -2.42 12.29 11.38
CA ILE A 374 -3.01 10.93 11.35
C ILE A 374 -2.04 9.94 12.00
N PHE A 375 -0.74 10.06 11.72
CA PHE A 375 0.28 9.18 12.26
C PHE A 375 0.38 9.27 13.79
N THR A 376 0.30 10.45 14.40
CA THR A 376 0.35 10.59 15.86
C THR A 376 -0.81 9.87 16.53
N SER A 377 -2.01 9.92 15.94
CA SER A 377 -3.19 9.17 16.41
C SER A 377 -2.96 7.66 16.38
N VAL A 378 -2.51 7.11 15.25
CA VAL A 378 -2.23 5.66 15.12
C VAL A 378 -1.09 5.23 16.05
N LYS A 379 -0.02 6.02 16.12
CA LYS A 379 1.14 5.74 16.98
C LYS A 379 0.76 5.71 18.46
N GLY A 380 -0.14 6.60 18.89
CA GLY A 380 -0.68 6.61 20.25
C GLY A 380 -1.35 5.30 20.62
N VAL A 381 -2.11 4.72 19.68
CA VAL A 381 -2.80 3.44 19.90
C VAL A 381 -1.82 2.31 20.12
N VAL A 382 -0.72 2.21 19.37
CA VAL A 382 0.24 1.08 19.40
C VAL A 382 1.48 1.34 20.25
N ALA A 383 1.45 2.40 21.07
CA ALA A 383 2.58 2.85 21.88
C ALA A 383 3.10 1.77 22.85
N PRO A 384 4.42 1.75 23.11
CA PRO A 384 4.98 0.86 24.11
C PRO A 384 4.50 1.22 25.52
N PRO A 385 4.19 0.22 26.37
CA PRO A 385 3.79 0.47 27.75
C PRO A 385 4.97 1.01 28.57
N ALA A 386 4.68 1.70 29.67
CA ALA A 386 5.71 2.32 30.53
C ALA A 386 6.84 1.37 30.95
N SER A 387 6.52 0.09 31.19
CA SER A 387 7.51 -0.95 31.52
C SER A 387 8.54 -1.20 30.41
N GLN A 388 8.16 -1.01 29.15
CA GLN A 388 9.04 -1.15 27.99
C GLN A 388 9.66 0.19 27.58
N SER A 389 9.04 1.33 27.88
CA SER A 389 9.57 2.65 27.53
C SER A 389 10.94 2.91 28.16
N ILE A 390 11.14 2.54 29.43
CA ILE A 390 12.45 2.67 30.09
C ILE A 390 13.47 1.73 29.44
N ARG A 391 13.06 0.50 29.11
CA ARG A 391 13.93 -0.48 28.45
C ARG A 391 14.36 -0.01 27.06
N LEU A 392 13.44 0.54 26.27
CA LEU A 392 13.70 1.13 24.96
C LEU A 392 14.64 2.35 25.06
N ALA A 393 14.48 3.17 26.09
CA ALA A 393 15.35 4.33 26.31
C ALA A 393 16.80 3.93 26.66
N LEU A 394 16.98 2.83 27.41
CA LEU A 394 18.30 2.37 27.83
C LEU A 394 19.00 1.45 26.80
N LEU A 395 18.24 0.58 26.13
CA LEU A 395 18.78 -0.46 25.23
C LEU A 395 18.57 -0.14 23.74
N GLY A 396 17.84 0.93 23.40
CA GLY A 396 17.46 1.27 22.04
C GLY A 396 16.39 0.34 21.45
N LYS A 397 16.19 0.40 20.12
CA LYS A 397 15.21 -0.41 19.37
C LYS A 397 15.52 -1.93 19.44
N THR A 398 16.75 -2.28 19.78
CA THR A 398 17.23 -3.64 20.03
C THR A 398 16.90 -4.05 21.48
N THR A 399 15.62 -4.18 21.79
CA THR A 399 15.16 -4.53 23.16
C THR A 399 15.25 -6.01 23.51
N GLN A 400 16.03 -6.81 22.78
CA GLN A 400 16.23 -8.21 23.16
C GLN A 400 17.39 -8.27 24.16
N SER A 401 17.11 -8.93 25.29
CA SER A 401 18.06 -9.11 26.39
C SER A 401 19.37 -9.66 25.84
N VAL A 402 20.47 -8.95 26.08
CA VAL A 402 21.78 -9.59 26.21
C VAL A 402 21.67 -10.43 27.48
N VAL A 403 21.03 -11.60 27.38
CA VAL A 403 21.22 -12.62 28.40
C VAL A 403 22.68 -12.99 28.25
N VAL A 404 23.51 -12.48 29.17
CA VAL A 404 24.87 -12.95 29.39
C VAL A 404 24.76 -14.38 29.95
N ASN A 405 24.30 -15.31 29.12
CA ASN A 405 24.54 -16.73 29.32
C ASN A 405 25.92 -16.95 28.74
N THR A 406 26.91 -17.12 29.62
CA THR A 406 28.32 -17.33 29.29
C THR A 406 28.60 -18.59 28.45
N ASP A 407 27.57 -19.38 28.14
CA ASP A 407 27.67 -20.67 27.43
C ASP A 407 26.91 -20.72 26.08
N GLU A 408 26.30 -19.62 25.61
CA GLU A 408 25.66 -19.59 24.28
C GLU A 408 26.48 -18.76 23.28
N VAL A 409 27.00 -19.44 22.27
CA VAL A 409 27.67 -18.89 21.08
C VAL A 409 27.02 -17.58 20.62
N ASN A 410 27.83 -16.50 20.55
CA ASN A 410 27.50 -15.16 20.06
C ASN A 410 26.15 -15.05 19.32
N GLU A 411 25.09 -14.69 20.06
CA GLU A 411 23.74 -14.51 19.53
C GLU A 411 23.64 -13.44 18.41
N SER A 412 24.70 -12.65 18.22
CA SER A 412 24.85 -11.62 17.18
C SER A 412 24.90 -12.17 15.75
N ASP A 413 25.23 -13.45 15.54
CA ASP A 413 25.37 -14.04 14.20
C ASP A 413 24.10 -14.68 13.65
N LYS A 414 23.04 -14.86 14.47
CA LYS A 414 21.77 -15.39 13.96
C LYS A 414 21.08 -14.33 13.08
N PRO A 415 20.70 -14.65 11.83
CA PRO A 415 19.96 -13.71 11.00
C PRO A 415 18.61 -13.40 11.66
N ARG A 416 18.39 -12.13 12.01
CA ARG A 416 17.13 -11.63 12.59
C ARG A 416 16.55 -10.56 11.69
N ALA A 417 15.22 -10.48 11.65
CA ALA A 417 14.56 -9.37 10.97
C ALA A 417 14.90 -8.04 11.67
N ILE A 418 14.88 -6.93 10.92
CA ILE A 418 15.21 -5.61 11.49
C ILE A 418 13.96 -4.95 12.03
N VAL A 419 14.08 -4.38 13.23
CA VAL A 419 13.04 -3.59 13.89
C VAL A 419 13.11 -2.15 13.39
N LEU A 420 12.19 -1.76 12.50
CA LEU A 420 12.10 -0.39 11.97
C LEU A 420 11.49 0.57 13.00
N ASP A 421 10.38 0.14 13.62
CA ASP A 421 9.60 0.94 14.55
C ASP A 421 9.34 0.16 15.85
N ALA A 422 9.51 0.81 16.99
CA ALA A 422 9.20 0.24 18.29
C ALA A 422 7.70 0.38 18.58
N CYS A 423 7.07 -0.69 19.06
CA CYS A 423 5.67 -0.71 19.48
C CYS A 423 5.49 -1.53 20.76
N GLY A 424 4.30 -1.50 21.35
CA GLY A 424 3.96 -2.36 22.49
C GLY A 424 3.95 -3.85 22.13
N PRO A 425 4.01 -4.74 23.15
CA PRO A 425 3.91 -6.17 22.93
C PRO A 425 2.46 -6.55 22.52
N PRO A 426 2.24 -7.71 21.88
CA PRO A 426 0.91 -8.14 21.49
C PRO A 426 -0.02 -8.22 22.71
N SER A 427 -1.10 -7.43 22.68
CA SER A 427 -2.03 -7.30 23.80
C SER A 427 -3.48 -7.60 23.41
N GLY A 428 -3.69 -8.33 22.32
CA GLY A 428 -4.99 -8.44 21.66
C GLY A 428 -5.09 -7.59 20.40
N VAL A 429 -6.09 -7.93 19.57
CA VAL A 429 -6.46 -7.14 18.40
C VAL A 429 -7.05 -5.81 18.87
N ARG A 430 -6.49 -4.70 18.37
CA ARG A 430 -6.96 -3.34 18.63
C ARG A 430 -7.82 -2.85 17.46
N ASP A 431 -8.79 -2.02 17.76
CA ASP A 431 -9.57 -1.33 16.72
C ASP A 431 -8.80 -0.10 16.20
N PRO A 432 -8.87 0.20 14.90
CA PRO A 432 -8.22 1.37 14.33
C PRO A 432 -8.96 2.64 14.75
N VAL A 433 -8.21 3.67 15.15
CA VAL A 433 -8.77 4.99 15.51
C VAL A 433 -8.99 5.91 14.31
N THR A 434 -8.42 5.55 13.16
CA THR A 434 -8.54 6.31 11.90
C THR A 434 -9.81 5.93 11.15
N ALA A 435 -10.32 6.86 10.35
CA ALA A 435 -11.40 6.58 9.42
C ALA A 435 -10.95 5.50 8.40
N ALA A 436 -11.92 4.89 7.72
CA ALA A 436 -11.67 3.74 6.85
C ALA A 436 -10.91 4.11 5.56
N ASP A 437 -10.92 5.38 5.21
CA ASP A 437 -10.44 5.98 3.96
C ASP A 437 -9.24 6.93 4.15
N ASP A 438 -8.92 7.35 5.38
CA ASP A 438 -7.74 8.17 5.73
C ASP A 438 -6.45 7.71 5.05
N ALA A 439 -6.17 6.40 5.13
CA ALA A 439 -4.97 5.82 4.55
C ALA A 439 -4.98 5.86 3.02
N ILE A 440 -6.14 5.65 2.38
CA ILE A 440 -6.27 5.75 0.92
C ILE A 440 -6.08 7.20 0.47
N TYR A 441 -6.80 8.14 1.08
CA TYR A 441 -6.72 9.55 0.70
C TYR A 441 -5.32 10.11 0.90
N SER A 442 -4.67 9.78 2.02
CA SER A 442 -3.27 10.15 2.27
C SER A 442 -2.32 9.56 1.23
N THR A 443 -2.54 8.29 0.83
CA THR A 443 -1.72 7.63 -0.20
C THR A 443 -1.88 8.30 -1.56
N ARG A 444 -3.12 8.58 -1.98
CA ARG A 444 -3.43 9.28 -3.24
C ARG A 444 -2.91 10.71 -3.24
N ALA A 445 -3.04 11.43 -2.13
CA ALA A 445 -2.49 12.77 -1.96
C ALA A 445 -0.97 12.76 -2.21
N CYS A 446 -0.20 11.92 -1.51
CA CYS A 446 1.23 11.84 -1.74
C CYS A 446 1.60 11.37 -3.16
N LEU A 447 0.85 10.43 -3.74
CA LEU A 447 1.03 10.03 -5.14
C LEU A 447 0.92 11.24 -6.07
N TYR A 448 -0.12 12.07 -5.91
CA TYR A 448 -0.30 13.27 -6.71
C TYR A 448 0.76 14.34 -6.45
N LEU A 449 1.22 14.48 -5.20
CA LEU A 449 2.32 15.37 -4.86
C LEU A 449 3.61 14.97 -5.59
N LEU A 450 3.93 13.67 -5.65
CA LEU A 450 5.09 13.17 -6.40
C LEU A 450 4.94 13.44 -7.90
N GLN A 451 3.75 13.21 -8.47
CA GLN A 451 3.49 13.50 -9.89
C GLN A 451 3.66 14.99 -10.22
N LEU A 452 3.17 15.89 -9.36
CA LEU A 452 3.32 17.34 -9.51
C LEU A 452 4.76 17.82 -9.39
N THR A 453 5.55 17.16 -8.54
CA THR A 453 6.93 17.58 -8.24
C THR A 453 7.98 16.89 -9.10
N LYS A 454 7.57 16.03 -10.05
CA LYS A 454 8.48 15.26 -10.92
C LYS A 454 9.51 16.14 -11.65
N TYR A 455 9.09 17.32 -12.11
CA TYR A 455 9.93 18.29 -12.82
C TYR A 455 10.29 19.53 -11.98
N ALA A 456 10.02 19.50 -10.67
CA ALA A 456 10.33 20.62 -9.76
C ALA A 456 11.82 20.69 -9.43
N THR A 457 12.25 21.79 -8.78
CA THR A 457 13.65 21.90 -8.36
C THR A 457 14.01 20.83 -7.33
N PHE A 458 15.30 20.50 -7.23
CA PHE A 458 15.81 19.50 -6.28
C PHE A 458 15.35 19.75 -4.83
N ASN A 459 15.35 21.01 -4.39
CA ASN A 459 14.93 21.38 -3.03
C ASN A 459 13.45 21.07 -2.75
N THR A 460 12.58 21.27 -3.74
CA THR A 460 11.14 20.96 -3.58
C THR A 460 10.89 19.47 -3.68
N ARG A 461 11.63 18.76 -4.54
CA ARG A 461 11.59 17.29 -4.58
C ARG A 461 12.00 16.67 -3.25
N ILE A 462 13.03 17.20 -2.57
CA ILE A 462 13.39 16.75 -1.21
C ILE A 462 12.22 16.93 -0.23
N LYS A 463 11.52 18.07 -0.25
CA LYS A 463 10.35 18.30 0.62
C LYS A 463 9.19 17.34 0.30
N ALA A 464 8.98 17.02 -0.98
CA ALA A 464 8.00 16.02 -1.38
C ALA A 464 8.39 14.62 -0.88
N VAL A 465 9.68 14.26 -0.98
CA VAL A 465 10.21 12.99 -0.45
C VAL A 465 10.09 12.92 1.07
N ASP A 466 10.35 14.00 1.81
CA ASP A 466 10.14 14.06 3.27
C ASP A 466 8.65 13.85 3.64
N SER A 467 7.74 14.36 2.82
CA SER A 467 6.30 14.11 2.96
C SER A 467 5.96 12.63 2.69
N ALA A 468 6.57 12.04 1.66
CA ALA A 468 6.42 10.63 1.32
C ALA A 468 7.02 9.70 2.40
N ASP A 469 8.14 10.08 3.02
CA ASP A 469 8.76 9.34 4.13
C ASP A 469 7.84 9.33 5.36
N LYS A 470 7.14 10.44 5.64
CA LYS A 470 6.10 10.49 6.68
C LYS A 470 4.90 9.61 6.34
N LEU A 471 4.49 9.56 5.06
CA LEU A 471 3.45 8.64 4.62
C LEU A 471 3.90 7.18 4.76
N LEU A 472 5.13 6.83 4.38
CA LEU A 472 5.66 5.48 4.58
C LEU A 472 5.65 5.06 6.05
N LEU A 473 5.91 6.01 6.96
CA LEU A 473 5.81 5.78 8.40
C LEU A 473 4.37 5.60 8.87
N LEU A 474 3.42 6.38 8.36
CA LEU A 474 1.99 6.17 8.59
C LEU A 474 1.56 4.77 8.11
N LEU A 475 1.82 4.45 6.84
CA LEU A 475 1.44 3.18 6.22
C LEU A 475 2.12 1.98 6.90
N SER A 476 3.31 2.12 7.49
CA SER A 476 3.96 1.04 8.26
C SER A 476 3.21 0.68 9.56
N HIS A 477 2.41 1.61 10.08
CA HIS A 477 1.58 1.46 11.28
C HIS A 477 0.11 1.17 10.95
N THR A 478 -0.40 1.64 9.81
CA THR A 478 -1.76 1.37 9.32
C THR A 478 -2.03 -0.14 9.23
N PRO A 479 -3.23 -0.63 9.61
CA PRO A 479 -3.58 -2.04 9.48
C PRO A 479 -3.65 -2.50 8.02
N ASN A 480 -3.40 -3.79 7.77
CA ASN A 480 -3.34 -4.33 6.41
C ASN A 480 -4.67 -4.23 5.64
N TYR A 481 -5.81 -4.28 6.31
CA TYR A 481 -7.12 -4.18 5.66
C TYR A 481 -7.51 -2.74 5.27
N ASP A 482 -6.78 -1.72 5.76
CA ASP A 482 -6.98 -0.32 5.37
C ASP A 482 -6.08 0.08 4.17
N LEU A 483 -5.18 -0.81 3.73
CA LEU A 483 -4.27 -0.53 2.62
C LEU A 483 -4.90 -0.90 1.28
N SER A 484 -5.13 0.09 0.42
CA SER A 484 -5.47 -0.16 -0.99
C SER A 484 -4.25 -0.68 -1.75
N THR A 485 -4.34 -1.88 -2.31
CA THR A 485 -3.23 -2.52 -3.03
C THR A 485 -2.83 -1.70 -4.26
N CYS A 486 -3.79 -1.26 -5.09
CA CYS A 486 -3.50 -0.51 -6.31
C CYS A 486 -2.88 0.87 -6.01
N ASP A 487 -3.48 1.63 -5.10
CA ASP A 487 -3.00 2.98 -4.76
C ASP A 487 -1.60 2.93 -4.11
N THR A 488 -1.36 1.95 -3.22
CA THR A 488 -0.06 1.78 -2.56
C THR A 488 1.04 1.41 -3.56
N ILE A 489 0.75 0.52 -4.51
CA ILE A 489 1.73 0.15 -5.54
C ILE A 489 2.05 1.34 -6.44
N ASN A 490 1.05 2.09 -6.88
CA ASN A 490 1.27 3.29 -7.69
C ASN A 490 2.12 4.33 -6.96
N PHE A 491 1.84 4.57 -5.67
CA PHE A 491 2.66 5.44 -4.82
C PHE A 491 4.12 4.97 -4.75
N VAL A 492 4.34 3.67 -4.50
CA VAL A 492 5.69 3.10 -4.44
C VAL A 492 6.42 3.19 -5.78
N CYS A 493 5.75 2.90 -6.90
CA CYS A 493 6.35 2.99 -8.23
C CYS A 493 6.72 4.44 -8.62
N GLU A 494 5.95 5.45 -8.21
CA GLU A 494 6.35 6.85 -8.39
C GLU A 494 7.54 7.22 -7.50
N LEU A 495 7.57 6.75 -6.25
CA LEU A 495 8.65 7.03 -5.31
C LEU A 495 9.97 6.37 -5.72
N LEU A 496 9.92 5.16 -6.29
CA LEU A 496 11.09 4.44 -6.81
C LEU A 496 11.57 4.96 -8.17
N GLY A 497 10.80 5.83 -8.84
CA GLY A 497 11.19 6.37 -10.14
C GLY A 497 12.45 7.25 -10.08
N ASP A 498 13.19 7.31 -11.19
CA ASP A 498 14.47 8.04 -11.32
C ASP A 498 14.46 9.50 -10.84
N SER A 499 13.28 10.13 -10.86
CA SER A 499 13.11 11.53 -10.46
C SER A 499 13.20 11.76 -8.95
N PHE A 500 12.96 10.73 -8.13
CA PHE A 500 12.92 10.82 -6.66
C PHE A 500 13.93 9.90 -5.97
N PHE A 501 14.63 9.09 -6.75
CA PHE A 501 15.63 8.16 -6.27
C PHE A 501 16.89 8.89 -5.79
N LEU A 502 16.98 9.13 -4.48
CA LEU A 502 18.14 9.76 -3.83
C LEU A 502 19.06 8.67 -3.25
N LYS A 503 20.06 8.23 -4.02
CA LYS A 503 21.05 7.21 -3.61
C LYS A 503 21.90 7.63 -2.41
N ASP A 504 22.15 8.93 -2.26
CA ASP A 504 23.10 9.48 -1.28
C ASP A 504 22.45 9.96 0.03
N ASP A 505 21.16 9.66 0.25
CA ASP A 505 20.47 10.02 1.48
C ASP A 505 20.89 9.11 2.65
N ASN A 506 21.26 9.71 3.79
CA ASN A 506 21.52 8.97 5.05
C ASN A 506 20.33 8.10 5.52
N ASN A 507 19.12 8.35 5.01
CA ASN A 507 17.90 7.61 5.34
C ASN A 507 17.50 6.58 4.27
N ALA A 508 18.31 6.39 3.22
CA ALA A 508 18.00 5.48 2.12
C ALA A 508 17.69 4.06 2.63
N ASP A 509 18.54 3.50 3.49
CA ASP A 509 18.37 2.16 4.07
C ASP A 509 16.99 1.96 4.72
N ASP A 510 16.55 2.90 5.57
CA ASP A 510 15.26 2.83 6.25
C ASP A 510 14.10 2.98 5.25
N ARG A 511 14.23 3.88 4.27
CA ARG A 511 13.24 4.08 3.20
C ARG A 511 13.05 2.80 2.38
N PHE A 512 14.13 2.17 1.91
CA PHE A 512 14.07 0.91 1.14
C PHE A 512 13.44 -0.20 1.96
N LEU A 513 13.87 -0.39 3.21
CA LEU A 513 13.30 -1.43 4.07
C LEU A 513 11.81 -1.17 4.35
N ARG A 514 11.37 0.09 4.50
CA ARG A 514 9.96 0.45 4.66
C ARG A 514 9.15 0.15 3.42
N ILE A 515 9.64 0.53 2.24
CA ILE A 515 8.98 0.25 0.96
C ILE A 515 8.82 -1.26 0.78
N LEU A 516 9.90 -2.02 0.93
CA LEU A 516 9.86 -3.47 0.77
C LEU A 516 8.97 -4.13 1.84
N LEU A 517 9.03 -3.69 3.09
CA LEU A 517 8.15 -4.20 4.13
C LEU A 517 6.69 -3.90 3.81
N LEU A 518 6.37 -2.68 3.34
CA LEU A 518 5.02 -2.29 2.94
C LEU A 518 4.50 -3.17 1.80
N LEU A 519 5.27 -3.33 0.72
CA LEU A 519 4.91 -4.19 -0.40
C LEU A 519 4.71 -5.66 0.03
N SER A 520 5.59 -6.18 0.90
CA SER A 520 5.50 -7.57 1.38
C SER A 520 4.23 -7.86 2.21
N ARG A 521 3.55 -6.82 2.69
CA ARG A 521 2.30 -6.93 3.46
C ARG A 521 1.06 -6.97 2.58
N LEU A 522 1.15 -6.50 1.33
CA LEU A 522 0.02 -6.41 0.42
C LEU A 522 -0.30 -7.79 -0.17
N GLN A 523 -1.56 -7.99 -0.55
CA GLN A 523 -2.00 -9.17 -1.31
C GLN A 523 -2.05 -8.83 -2.80
N LEU A 524 -0.92 -8.98 -3.48
CA LEU A 524 -0.78 -8.57 -4.90
C LEU A 524 -1.77 -9.26 -5.85
N LEU A 525 -2.24 -10.46 -5.51
CA LEU A 525 -3.28 -11.20 -6.25
C LEU A 525 -4.60 -10.41 -6.37
N MET A 526 -4.91 -9.57 -5.38
CA MET A 526 -6.16 -8.78 -5.32
C MET A 526 -6.07 -7.46 -6.12
N CYS A 527 -4.95 -7.19 -6.78
CA CYS A 527 -4.83 -5.99 -7.62
C CYS A 527 -5.59 -6.18 -8.93
N ASN A 528 -6.60 -5.35 -9.16
CA ASN A 528 -7.40 -5.37 -10.40
C ASN A 528 -6.64 -4.80 -11.59
N ASP A 529 -5.79 -3.79 -11.37
CA ASP A 529 -5.02 -3.13 -12.43
C ASP A 529 -3.70 -3.86 -12.68
N ARG A 530 -3.70 -4.66 -13.75
CA ARG A 530 -2.53 -5.43 -14.19
C ARG A 530 -1.40 -4.54 -14.68
N THR A 531 -1.69 -3.35 -15.22
CA THR A 531 -0.64 -2.43 -15.67
C THR A 531 0.18 -1.89 -14.51
N THR A 532 -0.48 -1.60 -13.38
CA THR A 532 0.17 -1.23 -12.12
C THR A 532 1.09 -2.34 -11.60
N LEU A 533 0.69 -3.61 -11.70
CA LEU A 533 1.55 -4.75 -11.33
C LEU A 533 2.75 -4.90 -12.26
N CYS A 534 2.57 -4.76 -13.59
CA CYS A 534 3.66 -4.80 -14.56
C CYS A 534 4.67 -3.67 -14.32
N ARG A 535 4.18 -2.47 -13.99
CA ARG A 535 5.02 -1.33 -13.60
C ARG A 535 5.82 -1.63 -12.33
N LEU A 536 5.20 -2.24 -11.33
CA LEU A 536 5.90 -2.65 -10.12
C LEU A 536 6.98 -3.68 -10.43
N PHE A 537 6.69 -4.68 -11.26
CA PHE A 537 7.68 -5.65 -11.70
C PHE A 537 8.88 -4.97 -12.36
N TYR A 538 8.64 -4.05 -13.30
CA TYR A 538 9.69 -3.26 -13.94
C TYR A 538 10.56 -2.53 -12.89
N SER A 539 9.95 -1.79 -11.97
CA SER A 539 10.69 -1.08 -10.91
C SER A 539 11.44 -2.01 -9.94
N MET A 540 10.93 -3.22 -9.70
CA MET A 540 11.55 -4.20 -8.82
C MET A 540 12.71 -4.97 -9.47
N CYS A 541 12.80 -4.98 -10.79
CA CYS A 541 13.97 -5.48 -11.52
C CYS A 541 15.12 -4.46 -11.50
N ASP A 542 14.80 -3.17 -11.60
CA ASP A 542 15.76 -2.05 -11.57
C ASP A 542 16.27 -1.71 -10.16
N ILE A 543 15.57 -2.13 -9.11
CA ILE A 543 15.91 -1.73 -7.74
C ILE A 543 17.23 -2.34 -7.26
N THR A 544 18.22 -1.48 -7.03
CA THR A 544 19.50 -1.88 -6.44
C THR A 544 19.54 -1.63 -4.94
N PRO A 545 20.18 -2.50 -4.14
CA PRO A 545 20.39 -2.27 -2.72
C PRO A 545 21.31 -1.04 -2.50
N PRO A 546 21.16 -0.31 -1.38
CA PRO A 546 22.04 0.83 -1.07
C PRO A 546 23.50 0.40 -0.90
N GLU A 547 24.42 1.13 -1.54
CA GLU A 547 25.86 0.79 -1.61
C GLU A 547 26.55 0.76 -0.23
N SER A 548 26.05 1.53 0.74
CA SER A 548 26.61 1.66 2.10
C SER A 548 25.89 0.80 3.16
N SER A 549 24.98 -0.08 2.75
CA SER A 549 24.13 -0.82 3.69
C SER A 549 24.90 -1.84 4.54
N SER A 550 24.52 -1.96 5.81
CA SER A 550 25.11 -2.98 6.69
C SER A 550 24.75 -4.39 6.23
N PRO A 551 25.58 -5.44 6.52
CA PRO A 551 25.27 -6.81 6.12
C PRO A 551 23.91 -7.33 6.62
N SER A 552 23.45 -6.84 7.78
CA SER A 552 22.15 -7.17 8.33
C SER A 552 20.99 -6.55 7.54
N VAL A 553 21.13 -5.28 7.15
CA VAL A 553 20.18 -4.54 6.31
C VAL A 553 20.08 -5.17 4.93
N TYR A 554 21.22 -5.49 4.33
CA TYR A 554 21.28 -6.15 3.04
C TYR A 554 20.60 -7.53 3.05
N ARG A 555 20.78 -8.33 4.11
CA ARG A 555 20.09 -9.62 4.25
C ARG A 555 18.58 -9.46 4.39
N GLU A 556 18.11 -8.50 5.18
CA GLU A 556 16.68 -8.23 5.32
C GLU A 556 16.08 -7.67 4.02
N TRP A 557 16.82 -6.80 3.31
CA TRP A 557 16.47 -6.32 1.97
C TRP A 557 16.31 -7.48 1.00
N LYS A 558 17.29 -8.39 0.91
CA LYS A 558 17.23 -9.59 0.07
C LYS A 558 16.02 -10.48 0.40
N ARG A 559 15.74 -10.67 1.69
CA ARG A 559 14.60 -11.46 2.16
C ARG A 559 13.28 -10.83 1.73
N LEU A 560 13.11 -9.53 1.93
CA LEU A 560 11.87 -8.82 1.59
C LEU A 560 11.68 -8.69 0.07
N HIS A 561 12.73 -8.32 -0.66
CA HIS A 561 12.74 -8.27 -2.13
C HIS A 561 12.36 -9.63 -2.72
N GLY A 562 12.96 -10.71 -2.20
CA GLY A 562 12.63 -12.08 -2.60
C GLY A 562 11.17 -12.47 -2.35
N LEU A 563 10.58 -12.06 -1.22
CA LEU A 563 9.17 -12.32 -0.92
C LEU A 563 8.23 -11.59 -1.89
N ILE A 564 8.53 -10.33 -2.19
CA ILE A 564 7.72 -9.51 -3.10
C ILE A 564 7.81 -10.06 -4.52
N MET A 565 9.03 -10.33 -5.01
CA MET A 565 9.25 -10.90 -6.34
C MET A 565 8.59 -12.27 -6.48
N HIS A 566 8.63 -13.09 -5.44
CA HIS A 566 7.88 -14.35 -5.42
C HIS A 566 6.37 -14.11 -5.55
N GLN A 567 5.78 -13.21 -4.76
CA GLN A 567 4.36 -12.88 -4.89
C GLN A 567 4.01 -12.30 -6.28
N LEU A 568 4.82 -11.39 -6.80
CA LEU A 568 4.64 -10.77 -8.12
C LEU A 568 4.64 -11.81 -9.23
N LEU A 569 5.70 -12.61 -9.33
CA LEU A 569 5.87 -13.59 -10.41
C LEU A 569 4.76 -14.65 -10.42
N TYR A 570 4.19 -15.00 -9.25
CA TYR A 570 3.05 -15.92 -9.16
C TYR A 570 1.70 -15.27 -9.51
N THR A 571 1.64 -13.95 -9.67
CA THR A 571 0.40 -13.21 -9.98
C THR A 571 0.35 -12.64 -11.38
N LEU A 572 1.50 -12.39 -12.00
CA LEU A 572 1.63 -11.78 -13.33
C LEU A 572 1.39 -12.80 -14.45
N ARG A 573 0.95 -12.29 -15.60
CA ARG A 573 0.81 -13.08 -16.84
C ARG A 573 1.80 -12.58 -17.89
N THR A 574 2.34 -13.50 -18.69
CA THR A 574 3.30 -13.20 -19.76
C THR A 574 2.73 -12.21 -20.79
N GLU A 575 1.46 -12.37 -21.18
CA GLU A 575 0.82 -11.47 -22.15
C GLU A 575 0.82 -10.01 -21.65
N GLU A 576 0.46 -9.80 -20.38
CA GLU A 576 0.38 -8.48 -19.75
C GLU A 576 1.78 -7.84 -19.65
N LEU A 577 2.80 -8.63 -19.31
CA LEU A 577 4.19 -8.18 -19.24
C LEU A 577 4.74 -7.79 -20.62
N SER A 578 4.55 -8.65 -21.63
CA SER A 578 4.99 -8.36 -22.98
C SER A 578 4.33 -7.10 -23.53
N ASN A 579 3.00 -6.96 -23.37
CA ASN A 579 2.28 -5.77 -23.82
C ASN A 579 2.82 -4.52 -23.11
N TYR A 580 3.06 -4.58 -21.80
CA TYR A 580 3.61 -3.45 -21.06
C TYR A 580 5.00 -3.02 -21.54
N TYR A 581 5.94 -3.96 -21.72
CA TYR A 581 7.30 -3.66 -22.19
C TYR A 581 7.33 -3.11 -23.62
N THR A 582 6.46 -3.61 -24.51
CA THR A 582 6.30 -3.03 -25.86
C THR A 582 5.74 -1.60 -25.80
N HIS A 583 4.79 -1.31 -24.91
CA HIS A 583 4.26 0.06 -24.78
C HIS A 583 5.30 1.06 -24.23
N ILE A 584 6.14 0.64 -23.29
CA ILE A 584 7.22 1.50 -22.77
C ILE A 584 8.24 1.82 -23.86
N SER A 585 8.67 0.82 -24.65
CA SER A 585 9.67 1.04 -25.70
C SER A 585 9.20 2.09 -26.72
N TYR A 586 7.92 2.05 -27.13
CA TYR A 586 7.33 3.06 -28.02
C TYR A 586 7.19 4.46 -27.39
N SER A 587 6.99 4.55 -26.08
CA SER A 587 6.88 5.84 -25.39
C SER A 587 8.24 6.53 -25.24
N SER A 588 9.31 5.74 -25.07
CA SER A 588 10.69 6.25 -24.96
C SER A 588 11.18 6.86 -26.28
N THR A 589 10.81 6.26 -27.42
CA THR A 589 11.22 6.76 -28.75
C THR A 589 10.57 8.09 -29.16
N ASN A 590 9.46 8.49 -28.53
CA ASN A 590 8.76 9.74 -28.88
C ASN A 590 9.20 10.97 -28.08
N THR A 591 10.11 10.84 -27.09
CA THR A 591 10.39 11.94 -26.13
C THR A 591 11.82 12.48 -26.15
N THR A 592 12.73 11.99 -27.00
CA THR A 592 14.11 12.51 -27.05
C THR A 592 14.68 12.62 -28.47
N ASN A 593 14.29 13.67 -29.19
CA ASN A 593 15.14 14.27 -30.24
C ASN A 593 16.28 15.06 -29.59
N THR A 594 17.22 14.37 -28.94
CA THR A 594 18.54 14.91 -28.62
C THR A 594 19.54 13.76 -28.59
N THR A 595 20.24 13.62 -29.70
CA THR A 595 21.53 12.97 -29.91
C THR A 595 22.29 12.61 -28.63
N THR A 596 22.22 11.36 -28.20
CA THR A 596 23.39 10.57 -27.76
C THR A 596 23.10 9.08 -27.93
N ASN A 597 23.89 8.48 -28.82
CA ASN A 597 24.20 7.05 -28.99
C ASN A 597 23.06 6.03 -29.23
N ASN A 598 22.97 5.65 -30.50
CA ASN A 598 22.52 4.36 -31.01
C ASN A 598 23.06 3.20 -30.14
N ASN A 599 22.16 2.48 -29.44
CA ASN A 599 22.26 1.05 -29.03
C ASN A 599 21.28 0.63 -27.89
N SER A 600 20.21 1.36 -27.54
CA SER A 600 19.16 0.76 -26.69
C SER A 600 18.22 -0.08 -27.55
N GLY A 601 18.60 -1.34 -27.79
CA GLY A 601 17.67 -2.35 -28.28
C GLY A 601 16.44 -2.46 -27.36
N GLU A 602 15.31 -2.88 -27.91
CA GLU A 602 14.10 -3.16 -27.13
C GLU A 602 14.40 -4.28 -26.13
N ILE A 603 14.66 -3.93 -24.87
CA ILE A 603 14.91 -4.92 -23.81
C ILE A 603 13.58 -5.60 -23.48
N THR A 604 13.55 -6.91 -23.64
CA THR A 604 12.40 -7.75 -23.27
C THR A 604 12.32 -7.90 -21.74
N TRP A 605 11.16 -8.24 -21.21
CA TRP A 605 11.00 -8.37 -19.75
C TRP A 605 11.83 -9.55 -19.21
N GLU A 606 12.06 -10.58 -20.03
CA GLU A 606 12.91 -11.73 -19.73
C GLU A 606 14.37 -11.31 -19.57
N GLU A 607 14.88 -10.51 -20.50
CA GLU A 607 16.23 -9.96 -20.44
C GLU A 607 16.38 -9.04 -19.22
N HIS A 608 15.38 -8.18 -18.97
CA HIS A 608 15.38 -7.28 -17.82
C HIS A 608 15.40 -8.06 -16.49
N LEU A 609 14.62 -9.14 -16.38
CA LEU A 609 14.62 -9.98 -15.18
C LEU A 609 15.96 -10.66 -14.91
N ILE A 610 16.67 -11.05 -15.97
CA ILE A 610 18.00 -11.66 -15.86
C ILE A 610 19.08 -10.64 -15.55
N SER A 611 19.00 -9.44 -16.13
CA SER A 611 19.97 -8.36 -15.89
C SER A 611 19.80 -7.68 -14.54
N GLY A 612 18.63 -7.80 -13.91
CA GLY A 612 18.33 -7.22 -12.61
C GLY A 612 18.96 -7.97 -11.42
N GLU A 613 18.77 -7.42 -10.23
CA GLU A 613 19.32 -7.97 -8.97
C GLU A 613 18.60 -9.24 -8.47
N TYR A 614 17.43 -9.56 -9.05
CA TYR A 614 16.66 -10.73 -8.65
C TYR A 614 17.22 -12.02 -9.25
N SER A 615 17.87 -12.83 -8.40
CA SER A 615 18.38 -14.17 -8.73
C SER A 615 17.52 -15.31 -8.14
N GLY A 616 16.28 -15.02 -7.74
CA GLY A 616 15.39 -15.99 -7.12
C GLY A 616 14.67 -16.92 -8.11
N SER A 617 13.81 -17.78 -7.56
CA SER A 617 13.08 -18.80 -8.32
C SER A 617 11.88 -18.24 -9.08
N ILE A 618 11.59 -18.81 -10.25
CA ILE A 618 10.52 -18.36 -11.15
C ILE A 618 9.47 -19.46 -11.33
N PRO A 619 8.17 -19.14 -11.45
CA PRO A 619 7.14 -20.13 -11.77
C PRO A 619 7.37 -20.76 -13.14
N ILE A 620 7.34 -22.09 -13.21
CA ILE A 620 7.49 -22.82 -14.48
C ILE A 620 6.37 -22.48 -15.49
N SER A 621 5.16 -22.17 -15.02
CA SER A 621 4.05 -21.74 -15.88
C SER A 621 4.37 -20.43 -16.60
N LEU A 622 4.91 -19.44 -15.89
CA LEU A 622 5.27 -18.16 -16.47
C LEU A 622 6.35 -18.32 -17.55
N TRP A 623 7.34 -19.19 -17.30
CA TRP A 623 8.39 -19.50 -18.27
C TRP A 623 7.85 -20.22 -19.52
N ARG A 624 6.95 -21.20 -19.35
CA ARG A 624 6.32 -21.91 -20.48
C ARG A 624 5.49 -20.96 -21.34
N ASP A 625 4.66 -20.13 -20.71
CA ASP A 625 3.83 -19.13 -21.40
C ASP A 625 4.70 -18.14 -22.19
N ALA A 626 5.88 -17.77 -21.66
CA ALA A 626 6.87 -16.95 -22.36
C ALA A 626 7.43 -17.65 -23.60
N CYS A 627 7.86 -18.91 -23.46
CA CYS A 627 8.37 -19.70 -24.58
C CYS A 627 7.29 -19.88 -25.66
N GLU A 628 6.07 -20.25 -25.29
CA GLU A 628 4.95 -20.39 -26.21
C GLU A 628 4.68 -19.11 -27.00
N ARG A 629 4.71 -17.95 -26.35
CA ARG A 629 4.49 -16.67 -27.02
C ARG A 629 5.57 -16.35 -28.05
N HIS A 630 6.85 -16.57 -27.71
CA HIS A 630 7.96 -16.32 -28.64
C HIS A 630 7.98 -17.31 -29.81
N PHE A 631 7.62 -18.58 -29.59
CA PHE A 631 7.63 -19.60 -30.64
C PHE A 631 6.34 -19.65 -31.50
N ASN A 632 5.20 -19.23 -30.95
CA ASN A 632 3.94 -19.11 -31.69
C ASN A 632 3.75 -17.71 -32.32
N GLY A 633 4.57 -16.73 -31.93
CA GLY A 633 4.56 -15.37 -32.47
C GLY A 633 5.11 -15.27 -33.89
N THR A 634 4.93 -14.11 -34.51
CA THR A 634 5.42 -13.82 -35.87
C THR A 634 6.92 -13.55 -35.93
N THR A 635 7.53 -13.19 -34.80
CA THR A 635 8.95 -12.85 -34.66
C THR A 635 9.68 -13.89 -33.82
N LYS A 636 10.74 -14.49 -34.37
CA LYS A 636 11.64 -15.36 -33.60
C LYS A 636 12.30 -14.56 -32.46
N PRO A 637 12.55 -15.17 -31.28
CA PRO A 637 13.24 -14.48 -30.20
C PRO A 637 14.66 -14.11 -30.62
N SER A 638 15.15 -12.96 -30.12
CA SER A 638 16.54 -12.53 -30.30
C SER A 638 17.51 -13.48 -29.60
N LEU A 639 18.79 -13.41 -29.96
CA LEU A 639 19.84 -14.21 -29.31
C LEU A 639 19.91 -13.94 -27.80
N SER A 640 19.81 -12.69 -27.38
CA SER A 640 19.81 -12.27 -25.98
C SER A 640 18.56 -12.75 -25.24
N CYS A 641 17.39 -12.73 -25.88
CA CYS A 641 16.16 -13.23 -25.30
C CYS A 641 16.19 -14.76 -25.15
N ALA A 642 16.76 -15.48 -26.13
CA ALA A 642 16.94 -16.93 -26.05
C ALA A 642 17.88 -17.32 -24.90
N GLN A 643 18.99 -16.59 -24.72
CA GLN A 643 19.89 -16.74 -23.57
C GLN A 643 19.18 -16.49 -22.24
N ALA A 644 18.39 -15.41 -22.16
CA ALA A 644 17.62 -15.09 -20.97
C ALA A 644 16.63 -16.22 -20.65
N LEU A 645 15.84 -16.70 -21.62
CA LEU A 645 14.89 -17.80 -21.42
C LEU A 645 15.56 -19.09 -20.94
N LEU A 646 16.76 -19.43 -21.41
CA LEU A 646 17.51 -20.59 -20.90
C LEU A 646 17.92 -20.40 -19.44
N GLN A 647 18.47 -19.23 -19.09
CA GLN A 647 18.84 -18.91 -17.71
C GLN A 647 17.62 -18.84 -16.77
N LEU A 648 16.47 -18.37 -17.26
CA LEU A 648 15.23 -18.39 -16.49
C LEU A 648 14.77 -19.83 -16.21
N ARG A 649 15.00 -20.76 -17.15
CA ARG A 649 14.62 -22.17 -16.95
C ARG A 649 15.44 -22.85 -15.86
N SER A 650 16.72 -22.51 -15.70
CA SER A 650 17.56 -23.05 -14.61
C SER A 650 17.13 -22.51 -13.23
N ARG A 651 16.44 -21.37 -13.19
CA ARG A 651 15.83 -20.79 -11.98
C ARG A 651 14.42 -21.32 -11.68
N CYS A 652 13.83 -22.13 -12.55
CA CYS A 652 12.49 -22.70 -12.33
C CYS A 652 12.57 -23.87 -11.34
N ARG A 653 11.68 -23.88 -10.33
CA ARG A 653 11.53 -25.02 -9.42
C ARG A 653 10.20 -25.72 -9.70
N PRO A 654 10.15 -27.07 -9.73
CA PRO A 654 8.90 -27.79 -9.81
C PRO A 654 8.07 -27.52 -8.56
N ASN A 655 6.80 -27.17 -8.74
CA ASN A 655 5.87 -26.96 -7.62
C ASN A 655 5.77 -28.26 -6.81
N HIS A 656 6.16 -28.21 -5.53
CA HIS A 656 6.02 -29.28 -4.52
C HIS A 656 7.06 -30.42 -4.42
N GLU A 657 8.31 -30.22 -4.84
CA GLU A 657 9.38 -31.14 -4.38
C GLU A 657 10.12 -30.55 -3.18
N VAL A 658 9.78 -31.06 -1.98
CA VAL A 658 10.67 -30.99 -0.82
C VAL A 658 11.97 -31.67 -1.28
N PRO A 659 13.15 -31.03 -1.20
CA PRO A 659 14.39 -31.72 -1.47
C PRO A 659 14.45 -32.90 -0.51
N THR A 660 14.36 -34.12 -1.02
CA THR A 660 14.50 -35.32 -0.21
C THR A 660 15.87 -35.30 0.43
N VAL A 661 15.92 -34.89 1.70
CA VAL A 661 17.11 -34.90 2.55
C VAL A 661 17.43 -36.35 2.88
N THR A 662 17.95 -37.09 1.91
CA THR A 662 18.71 -38.30 2.16
C THR A 662 19.82 -38.40 1.11
N LEU A 663 21.05 -38.44 1.63
CA LEU A 663 22.32 -38.84 0.98
C LEU A 663 23.20 -37.73 0.40
N LYS A 664 24.10 -37.26 1.28
CA LYS A 664 25.50 -37.00 0.91
C LYS A 664 26.07 -38.30 0.32
N ASN A 665 26.64 -38.23 -0.88
CA ASN A 665 27.41 -39.28 -1.57
C ASN A 665 26.62 -40.31 -2.38
N SER A 666 25.93 -39.89 -3.44
CA SER A 666 25.87 -40.58 -4.74
C SER A 666 24.91 -39.82 -5.66
N SER A 667 25.40 -39.41 -6.84
CA SER A 667 24.63 -39.09 -8.06
C SER A 667 23.16 -38.69 -7.87
N PHE A 668 22.88 -37.39 -7.99
CA PHE A 668 21.54 -36.85 -8.20
C PHE A 668 20.77 -37.68 -9.24
N SER A 669 19.75 -38.43 -8.81
CA SER A 669 18.62 -38.73 -9.66
C SER A 669 17.76 -37.46 -9.69
N ALA A 670 18.12 -36.54 -10.58
CA ALA A 670 17.37 -35.33 -10.87
C ALA A 670 15.92 -35.71 -11.20
N SER A 671 14.94 -34.96 -10.69
CA SER A 671 13.55 -35.14 -11.09
C SER A 671 13.44 -35.00 -12.60
N THR A 672 12.72 -35.94 -13.22
CA THR A 672 12.61 -36.05 -14.68
C THR A 672 12.06 -34.75 -15.26
N LEU A 673 12.85 -34.08 -16.11
CA LEU A 673 12.39 -32.90 -16.84
C LEU A 673 11.16 -33.26 -17.67
N ASP A 674 10.17 -32.37 -17.70
CA ASP A 674 9.03 -32.52 -18.59
C ASP A 674 9.46 -32.39 -20.06
N PHE A 675 8.94 -33.26 -20.92
CA PHE A 675 9.34 -33.30 -22.32
C PHE A 675 9.01 -32.00 -23.08
N ASP A 676 7.93 -31.31 -22.72
CA ASP A 676 7.58 -30.02 -23.32
C ASP A 676 8.67 -28.96 -23.04
N SER A 677 9.22 -28.93 -21.81
CA SER A 677 10.40 -28.11 -21.53
C SER A 677 11.62 -28.53 -22.35
N VAL A 678 11.85 -29.83 -22.57
CA VAL A 678 12.95 -30.31 -23.44
C VAL A 678 12.77 -29.75 -24.86
N CYS A 679 11.57 -29.82 -25.42
CA CYS A 679 11.27 -29.27 -26.75
C CYS A 679 11.58 -27.78 -26.85
N PHE A 680 11.18 -26.98 -25.85
CA PHE A 680 11.50 -25.55 -25.83
C PHE A 680 12.99 -25.29 -25.66
N LEU A 681 13.67 -26.02 -24.76
CA LEU A 681 15.12 -25.90 -24.55
C LEU A 681 15.91 -26.17 -25.83
N VAL A 682 15.59 -27.25 -26.55
CA VAL A 682 16.26 -27.60 -27.80
C VAL A 682 16.06 -26.51 -28.87
N ARG A 683 14.85 -25.94 -28.96
CA ARG A 683 14.57 -24.82 -29.87
C ARG A 683 15.35 -23.55 -29.50
N LEU A 684 15.52 -23.26 -28.21
CA LEU A 684 16.33 -22.13 -27.73
C LEU A 684 17.82 -22.34 -28.02
N LEU A 685 18.33 -23.57 -27.84
CA LEU A 685 19.70 -23.94 -28.18
C LEU A 685 19.98 -23.81 -29.69
N ASN A 686 19.01 -24.15 -30.54
CA ASN A 686 19.12 -23.95 -31.98
C ASN A 686 19.41 -22.47 -32.31
N ILE A 687 18.63 -21.56 -31.72
CA ILE A 687 18.78 -20.11 -31.90
C ILE A 687 20.14 -19.64 -31.38
N MET A 688 20.57 -20.11 -30.21
CA MET A 688 21.88 -19.74 -29.66
C MET A 688 23.06 -20.21 -30.51
N SER A 689 22.91 -21.35 -31.16
CA SER A 689 23.94 -21.93 -32.02
C SER A 689 23.94 -21.34 -33.45
N ASN A 690 23.13 -20.32 -33.74
CA ASN A 690 22.91 -19.79 -35.09
C ASN A 690 22.56 -20.90 -36.11
N ASP A 691 21.60 -21.77 -35.75
CA ASP A 691 21.14 -22.89 -36.58
C ASP A 691 22.18 -23.99 -36.86
N LEU A 692 23.26 -24.09 -36.06
CA LEU A 692 24.24 -25.19 -36.14
C LEU A 692 23.72 -26.51 -35.53
N ILE A 693 22.69 -26.44 -34.69
CA ILE A 693 22.13 -27.57 -33.96
C ILE A 693 20.75 -27.93 -34.55
N ASN A 694 20.59 -29.15 -35.08
CA ASN A 694 19.28 -29.58 -35.56
C ASN A 694 18.34 -29.97 -34.41
N VAL A 695 17.18 -29.32 -34.34
CA VAL A 695 16.15 -29.56 -33.30
C VAL A 695 15.64 -30.99 -33.30
N ASP A 696 15.34 -31.54 -34.49
CA ASP A 696 14.77 -32.88 -34.62
C ASP A 696 15.80 -33.97 -34.23
N GLU A 697 17.08 -33.72 -34.52
CA GLU A 697 18.17 -34.64 -34.17
C GLU A 697 18.37 -34.73 -32.64
N LEU A 698 18.37 -33.59 -31.95
CA LEU A 698 18.50 -33.54 -30.48
C LEU A 698 17.33 -34.17 -29.73
N ILE A 699 16.12 -34.06 -30.28
CA ILE A 699 14.90 -34.62 -29.67
C ILE A 699 14.84 -36.15 -29.85
N MET A 700 15.42 -36.68 -30.93
CA MET A 700 15.35 -38.11 -31.26
C MET A 700 16.57 -38.93 -30.82
N ASP A 701 17.76 -38.34 -30.72
CA ASP A 701 19.00 -39.06 -30.41
C ASP A 701 19.80 -38.44 -29.25
N VAL A 702 20.09 -39.26 -28.24
CA VAL A 702 20.90 -38.91 -27.06
C VAL A 702 22.39 -38.76 -27.38
N ASN A 703 22.85 -39.36 -28.49
CA ASN A 703 24.23 -39.33 -28.95
C ASN A 703 24.46 -38.30 -30.06
N ALA A 704 23.47 -37.46 -30.36
CA ALA A 704 23.63 -36.36 -31.30
C ALA A 704 24.81 -35.47 -30.90
N VAL A 705 25.69 -35.14 -31.85
CA VAL A 705 26.85 -34.24 -31.64
C VAL A 705 26.39 -32.87 -31.11
N GLY A 706 25.15 -32.49 -31.42
CA GLY A 706 24.50 -31.29 -30.89
C GLY A 706 24.44 -31.23 -29.36
N TRP A 707 24.36 -32.36 -28.63
CA TRP A 707 24.37 -32.36 -27.16
C TRP A 707 25.74 -31.98 -26.59
N ASP A 708 26.82 -32.41 -27.23
CA ASP A 708 28.18 -32.05 -26.80
C ASP A 708 28.48 -30.57 -27.10
N ILE A 709 27.97 -30.04 -28.23
CA ILE A 709 28.02 -28.60 -28.55
C ILE A 709 27.20 -27.79 -27.52
N ALA A 710 26.00 -28.24 -27.17
CA ALA A 710 25.15 -27.60 -26.17
C ALA A 710 25.79 -27.59 -24.77
N LEU A 711 26.39 -28.71 -24.35
CA LEU A 711 27.09 -28.80 -23.06
C LEU A 711 28.33 -27.89 -23.00
N ASN A 712 29.04 -27.70 -24.11
CA ASN A 712 30.15 -26.76 -24.18
C ASN A 712 29.71 -25.29 -23.99
N PHE A 713 28.47 -24.93 -24.33
CA PHE A 713 27.93 -23.58 -24.05
C PHE A 713 27.64 -23.34 -22.56
N ALA A 714 27.49 -24.39 -21.74
CA ALA A 714 27.09 -24.29 -20.34
C ALA A 714 28.25 -24.51 -19.34
N VAL A 715 29.51 -24.56 -19.79
CA VAL A 715 30.67 -24.91 -18.96
C VAL A 715 30.85 -23.96 -17.77
N ASP A 716 30.49 -22.69 -17.92
CA ASP A 716 30.62 -21.66 -16.88
C ASP A 716 29.34 -21.44 -16.04
N ASP A 717 28.23 -22.12 -16.36
CA ASP A 717 26.93 -22.00 -15.69
C ASP A 717 26.48 -23.38 -15.18
N GLU A 718 26.87 -23.72 -13.95
CA GLU A 718 26.57 -25.01 -13.29
C GLU A 718 25.07 -25.35 -13.29
N PRO A 719 24.14 -24.42 -12.95
CA PRO A 719 22.70 -24.65 -13.09
C PRO A 719 22.25 -25.00 -14.52
N LEU A 720 22.80 -24.33 -15.53
CA LEU A 720 22.47 -24.62 -16.93
C LEU A 720 23.04 -25.98 -17.36
N LEU A 721 24.24 -26.34 -16.90
CA LEU A 721 24.85 -27.64 -17.17
C LEU A 721 24.00 -28.79 -16.61
N GLU A 722 23.53 -28.66 -15.36
CA GLU A 722 22.64 -29.65 -14.73
C GLU A 722 21.31 -29.78 -15.49
N LEU A 723 20.76 -28.66 -15.96
CA LEU A 723 19.54 -28.62 -16.76
C LEU A 723 19.71 -29.38 -18.10
N LEU A 724 20.82 -29.17 -18.80
CA LEU A 724 21.11 -29.85 -20.07
C LEU A 724 21.37 -31.34 -19.88
N GLN A 725 22.04 -31.74 -18.80
CA GLN A 725 22.21 -33.16 -18.45
C GLN A 725 20.87 -33.84 -18.17
N SER A 726 19.98 -33.15 -17.44
CA SER A 726 18.63 -33.63 -17.15
C SER A 726 17.76 -33.75 -18.41
N ALA A 727 17.88 -32.79 -19.34
CA ALA A 727 17.21 -32.86 -20.64
C ALA A 727 17.72 -34.04 -21.49
N ARG A 728 19.04 -34.28 -21.52
CA ARG A 728 19.65 -35.43 -22.20
C ARG A 728 19.17 -36.77 -21.62
N LEU A 729 19.01 -36.86 -20.30
CA LEU A 729 18.44 -38.04 -19.63
C LEU A 729 16.97 -38.25 -20.02
N CYS A 730 16.16 -37.19 -20.08
CA CYS A 730 14.75 -37.28 -20.52
C CYS A 730 14.63 -37.81 -21.96
N VAL A 731 15.48 -37.34 -22.88
CA VAL A 731 15.52 -37.88 -24.26
C VAL A 731 15.89 -39.36 -24.27
N LYS A 732 16.83 -39.77 -23.41
CA LYS A 732 17.23 -41.18 -23.28
C LYS A 732 16.09 -42.08 -22.82
N GLU A 733 15.38 -41.67 -21.78
CA GLU A 733 14.22 -42.41 -21.28
C GLU A 733 13.14 -42.53 -22.37
N ARG A 734 12.94 -41.49 -23.18
CA ARG A 734 11.98 -41.52 -24.29
C ARG A 734 12.44 -42.41 -25.44
N GLN A 735 13.73 -42.43 -25.77
CA GLN A 735 14.30 -43.34 -26.76
C GLN A 735 14.16 -44.81 -26.32
N ASP A 736 14.44 -45.09 -25.05
CA ASP A 736 14.27 -46.41 -24.46
C ASP A 736 12.78 -46.84 -24.48
N ALA A 737 11.86 -45.93 -24.11
CA ALA A 737 10.42 -46.17 -24.14
C ALA A 737 9.82 -46.25 -25.56
N GLY A 738 10.43 -45.59 -26.55
CA GLY A 738 10.00 -45.61 -27.95
C GLY A 738 10.05 -47.02 -28.57
N SER A 739 10.88 -47.91 -28.02
CA SER A 739 10.89 -49.33 -28.41
C SER A 739 9.66 -50.11 -27.95
N ILE A 740 8.90 -49.57 -26.98
CA ILE A 740 7.74 -50.20 -26.33
C ILE A 740 6.43 -49.51 -26.76
N VAL A 741 6.45 -48.20 -27.02
CA VAL A 741 5.27 -47.39 -27.35
C VAL A 741 5.03 -47.38 -28.86
N THR A 742 3.84 -47.82 -29.30
CA THR A 742 3.42 -47.73 -30.70
C THR A 742 2.51 -46.53 -30.91
N THR A 743 2.95 -45.53 -31.67
CA THR A 743 2.14 -44.35 -32.05
C THR A 743 1.42 -44.61 -33.38
N PHE A 744 0.09 -44.44 -33.38
CA PHE A 744 -0.73 -44.48 -34.59
C PHE A 744 -1.07 -43.04 -34.99
N THR A 745 -0.71 -42.67 -36.22
CA THR A 745 -0.95 -41.35 -36.81
C THR A 745 -2.35 -41.23 -37.38
#